data_AF-A0A1I5BP26-F1
#
_entry.id   AF-A0A1I5BP26-F1
#
_cell.length_a   1.000
_cell.length_b   1.000
_cell.length_c   1.000
_cell.angle_alpha   90.00
_cell.angle_beta   90.00
_cell.angle_gamma   90.00
#
_symmetry.space_group_name_H-M   'P 1'
#
loop_
_entity.id
_entity.type
_entity.pdbx_description
1 polymer ?
#
loop_
_entity_poly.entity_id
_entity_poly.type
_entity_poly.pdbx_seq_one_letter_code
_entity_poly.pdbx_strand_id
1 'polypeptide(L)'
;MRRYGQSAENLVARDAQLLAEVTPDAERLAGHLGATEAIRHSPYLPAGLQARLAAVGSAIAGRDLDACRTALSAVQAHHLAETARTRIGRARMAVRLVRWLATEPVWTPDTVAGALAHYNAELSWADRALEHLEAGGDTEPALSGAYNALAADVRKARRRMDRAFAEQVAEWTAAGTAPGSMLTVETFLERVAKPVVKSQRRLMLLVVDGMSAALAGQLGEELAVNWTEYDPTGEKGMPPTRQAMAAALPTVTAVSRTTLLTGRLQRGDQKTEKREFPSLRLWSGQKAAVFHKDDLRPAGTGGRFGPDLEAMLADDASHLAVVLNTVDDGLKNDERLDEWNWTIDDIDALTPLLDEARRRGMAVLITSDHGHVLEHRGVKVPTPEAVNARYRNVSDGGDEPLVSEAEMMLAGPRVVEGPIVALWSADTRYTNRAAGYHGGVHPAEFTIPVLAYLPDGATEHIPPGWRQLTDTYEPHWWKLDTTRLHATSAPTFAETGTTQPTKSRRTPKKSAPQDTGLFEIAVSPQPSETEGTLLSVQAQSPVEQLLDGLFDSPAFSDQLALLPRKQDPERLRQALAALCENNTLPLTAVAAAAGMPPARARGYAAVLTQLLNMDGVQVLELLPDNKTLKLNPAWLRAQFGLGE
;
A
#
# COMPACT_ATOMS: atom_id res chain seq x y z
N MET A 1 44.56 -4.90 -8.44
CA MET A 1 43.19 -4.59 -8.00
C MET A 1 42.47 -5.78 -7.34
N ARG A 2 42.33 -6.97 -7.96
CA ARG A 2 41.64 -8.13 -7.36
C ARG A 2 42.10 -8.53 -5.94
N ARG A 3 43.42 -8.54 -5.67
CA ARG A 3 43.97 -8.81 -4.32
C ARG A 3 43.57 -7.76 -3.27
N TYR A 4 43.35 -6.50 -3.67
CA TYR A 4 42.92 -5.45 -2.73
C TYR A 4 41.41 -5.51 -2.48
N GLY A 5 40.60 -5.94 -3.46
CA GLY A 5 39.17 -6.19 -3.28
C GLY A 5 38.90 -7.29 -2.25
N GLN A 6 39.63 -8.40 -2.33
CA GLN A 6 39.50 -9.49 -1.36
C GLN A 6 39.96 -9.11 0.06
N SER A 7 40.94 -8.22 0.19
CA SER A 7 41.34 -7.65 1.50
C SER A 7 40.28 -6.70 2.07
N ALA A 8 39.59 -5.92 1.21
CA ALA A 8 38.46 -5.09 1.62
C ALA A 8 37.27 -5.96 2.08
N GLU A 9 36.93 -7.02 1.33
CA GLU A 9 35.91 -7.99 1.72
C GLU A 9 36.19 -8.64 3.09
N ASN A 10 37.46 -9.02 3.33
CA ASN A 10 37.89 -9.57 4.62
C ASN A 10 37.88 -8.54 5.76
N LEU A 11 38.10 -7.25 5.47
CA LEU A 11 38.03 -6.16 6.44
C LEU A 11 36.56 -5.89 6.82
N VAL A 12 35.69 -5.82 5.81
CA VAL A 12 34.23 -5.64 5.94
C VAL A 12 33.59 -6.77 6.73
N ALA A 13 34.04 -8.01 6.52
CA ALA A 13 33.58 -9.17 7.28
C ALA A 13 33.98 -9.14 8.77
N ARG A 14 34.91 -8.27 9.17
CA ARG A 14 35.50 -8.25 10.52
C ARG A 14 35.15 -7.00 11.32
N ASP A 15 35.02 -5.83 10.68
CA ASP A 15 34.78 -4.57 11.39
C ASP A 15 34.20 -3.46 10.48
N ALA A 16 32.89 -3.17 10.61
CA ALA A 16 32.22 -2.12 9.86
C ALA A 16 32.64 -0.69 10.28
N GLN A 17 33.09 -0.52 11.53
CA GLN A 17 33.55 0.77 12.05
C GLN A 17 34.89 1.15 11.41
N LEU A 18 35.79 0.18 11.27
CA LEU A 18 37.07 0.37 10.60
C LEU A 18 36.92 0.74 9.12
N LEU A 19 35.90 0.22 8.42
CA LEU A 19 35.63 0.59 7.03
C LEU A 19 35.23 2.07 6.91
N ALA A 20 34.39 2.56 7.82
CA ALA A 20 33.96 3.95 7.82
C ALA A 20 35.15 4.91 8.04
N GLU A 21 36.12 4.51 8.86
CA GLU A 21 37.34 5.30 9.13
C GLU A 21 38.30 5.38 7.93
N VAL A 22 38.46 4.29 7.16
CA VAL A 22 39.42 4.24 6.03
C VAL A 22 38.85 4.75 4.70
N THR A 23 37.53 4.86 4.60
CA THR A 23 36.83 5.23 3.36
C THR A 23 37.20 6.63 2.83
N PRO A 24 37.24 7.70 3.66
CA PRO A 24 37.65 9.03 3.20
C PRO A 24 39.09 9.07 2.67
N ASP A 25 39.99 8.34 3.33
CA ASP A 25 41.39 8.25 2.91
C ASP A 25 41.56 7.46 1.60
N ALA A 26 40.76 6.41 1.41
CA ALA A 26 40.74 5.64 0.17
C ALA A 26 40.29 6.49 -1.02
N GLU A 27 39.25 7.32 -0.86
CA GLU A 27 38.79 8.23 -1.92
C GLU A 27 39.82 9.31 -2.23
N ARG A 28 40.41 9.92 -1.19
CA ARG A 28 41.48 10.92 -1.35
C ARG A 28 42.68 10.35 -2.10
N LEU A 29 43.12 9.15 -1.73
CA LEU A 29 44.22 8.47 -2.40
C LEU A 29 43.88 8.13 -3.85
N ALA A 30 42.67 7.65 -4.12
CA ALA A 30 42.22 7.39 -5.49
C ALA A 30 42.21 8.66 -6.34
N GLY A 31 41.83 9.81 -5.76
CA GLY A 31 41.94 11.12 -6.39
C GLY A 31 43.39 11.47 -6.76
N HIS A 32 44.33 11.30 -5.83
CA HIS A 32 45.76 11.53 -6.09
C HIS A 32 46.33 10.59 -7.17
N LEU A 33 45.80 9.38 -7.28
CA LEU A 33 46.21 8.38 -8.26
C LEU A 33 45.48 8.52 -9.61
N GLY A 34 44.58 9.49 -9.77
CA GLY A 34 43.79 9.68 -11.00
C GLY A 34 42.77 8.56 -11.26
N ALA A 35 42.42 7.77 -10.25
CA ALA A 35 41.53 6.60 -10.35
C ALA A 35 40.04 6.96 -10.15
N THR A 36 39.63 8.18 -10.51
CA THR A 36 38.30 8.73 -10.24
C THR A 36 37.16 7.96 -10.91
N GLU A 37 37.37 7.41 -12.12
CA GLU A 37 36.36 6.55 -12.76
C GLU A 37 36.28 5.16 -12.11
N ALA A 38 37.42 4.61 -11.67
CA ALA A 38 37.43 3.29 -11.05
C ALA A 38 36.64 3.25 -9.73
N ILE A 39 36.72 4.32 -8.92
CA ILE A 39 35.99 4.39 -7.64
C ILE A 39 34.48 4.47 -7.79
N ARG A 40 33.95 4.92 -8.95
CA ARG A 40 32.51 4.94 -9.25
C ARG A 40 31.90 3.54 -9.33
N HIS A 41 32.72 2.51 -9.54
CA HIS A 41 32.28 1.12 -9.53
C HIS A 41 32.42 0.44 -8.16
N SER A 42 33.08 1.08 -7.19
CA SER A 42 33.32 0.51 -5.86
C SER A 42 32.01 0.13 -5.17
N PRO A 43 31.90 -1.04 -4.54
CA PRO A 43 30.74 -1.41 -3.72
C PRO A 43 30.82 -0.89 -2.28
N TYR A 44 31.92 -0.21 -1.92
CA TYR A 44 32.22 0.24 -0.55
C TYR A 44 32.33 1.76 -0.41
N LEU A 45 32.74 2.48 -1.46
CA LEU A 45 33.04 3.90 -1.38
C LEU A 45 31.81 4.78 -1.67
N PRO A 46 31.68 5.96 -1.02
CA PRO A 46 30.63 6.95 -1.29
C PRO A 46 30.50 7.33 -2.76
N ALA A 47 31.60 7.50 -3.49
CA ALA A 47 31.59 7.77 -4.94
C ALA A 47 30.89 6.65 -5.73
N GLY A 48 31.04 5.39 -5.29
CA GLY A 48 30.35 4.24 -5.87
C GLY A 48 28.86 4.22 -5.56
N LEU A 49 28.46 4.65 -4.37
CA LEU A 49 27.05 4.83 -4.01
C LEU A 49 26.41 5.96 -4.85
N GLN A 50 27.07 7.12 -4.95
CA GLN A 50 26.57 8.24 -5.74
C GLN A 50 26.44 7.90 -7.23
N ALA A 51 27.41 7.18 -7.80
CA ALA A 51 27.33 6.72 -9.18
C ALA A 51 26.12 5.80 -9.43
N ARG A 52 25.78 4.91 -8.47
CA ARG A 52 24.59 4.05 -8.55
C ARG A 52 23.29 4.86 -8.42
N LEU A 53 23.25 5.85 -7.55
CA LEU A 53 22.12 6.78 -7.42
C LEU A 53 21.92 7.64 -8.68
N ALA A 54 23.00 8.09 -9.31
CA ALA A 54 22.95 8.77 -10.60
C ALA A 54 22.42 7.86 -11.72
N ALA A 55 22.78 6.56 -11.70
CA ALA A 55 22.25 5.57 -12.63
C ALA A 55 20.75 5.35 -12.44
N VAL A 56 20.27 5.31 -11.18
CA VAL A 56 18.83 5.30 -10.87
C VAL A 56 18.14 6.53 -11.45
N GLY A 57 18.71 7.73 -11.25
CA GLY A 57 18.19 8.96 -11.82
C GLY A 57 18.09 8.92 -13.35
N SER A 58 19.13 8.44 -14.01
CA SER A 58 19.16 8.28 -15.48
C SER A 58 18.09 7.31 -15.97
N ALA A 59 17.92 6.16 -15.30
CA ALA A 59 16.89 5.18 -15.63
C ALA A 59 15.46 5.73 -15.45
N ILE A 60 15.23 6.46 -14.34
CA ILE A 60 13.94 7.13 -14.08
C ILE A 60 13.66 8.18 -15.16
N ALA A 61 14.66 9.00 -15.52
CA ALA A 61 14.51 10.01 -16.56
C ALA A 61 14.16 9.39 -17.93
N GLY A 62 14.72 8.22 -18.25
CA GLY A 62 14.39 7.45 -19.44
C GLY A 62 13.04 6.72 -19.39
N ARG A 63 12.38 6.68 -18.22
CA ARG A 63 11.14 5.90 -17.97
C ARG A 63 11.26 4.41 -18.30
N ASP A 64 12.48 3.87 -18.26
CA ASP A 64 12.76 2.46 -18.52
C ASP A 64 12.62 1.68 -17.21
N LEU A 65 11.54 0.89 -17.09
CA LEU A 65 11.23 0.17 -15.86
C LEU A 65 12.26 -0.93 -15.54
N ASP A 66 12.83 -1.59 -16.54
CA ASP A 66 13.78 -2.67 -16.31
C ASP A 66 15.17 -2.12 -15.94
N ALA A 67 15.58 -1.01 -16.58
CA ALA A 67 16.75 -0.25 -16.13
C ALA A 67 16.55 0.31 -14.71
N CYS A 68 15.35 0.80 -14.39
CA CYS A 68 15.01 1.28 -13.05
C CYS A 68 15.16 0.17 -12.00
N ARG A 69 14.59 -1.01 -12.25
CA ARG A 69 14.71 -2.17 -11.35
C ARG A 69 16.18 -2.56 -11.15
N THR A 70 16.92 -2.69 -12.24
CA THR A 70 18.34 -3.05 -12.20
C THR A 70 19.17 -2.05 -11.40
N ALA A 71 18.98 -0.76 -11.65
CA ALA A 71 19.69 0.31 -10.93
C ALA A 71 19.29 0.38 -9.44
N LEU A 72 18.00 0.17 -9.13
CA LEU A 72 17.52 0.14 -7.75
C LEU A 72 18.11 -1.06 -6.97
N SER A 73 18.13 -2.25 -7.56
CA SER A 73 18.79 -3.41 -6.95
C SER A 73 20.28 -3.18 -6.75
N ALA A 74 20.96 -2.53 -7.71
CA ALA A 74 22.38 -2.22 -7.60
C ALA A 74 22.69 -1.26 -6.45
N VAL A 75 21.85 -0.25 -6.18
CA VAL A 75 22.03 0.65 -5.03
C VAL A 75 21.70 -0.04 -3.71
N GLN A 76 20.69 -0.91 -3.68
CA GLN A 76 20.32 -1.70 -2.49
C GLN A 76 21.42 -2.69 -2.09
N ALA A 77 22.13 -3.26 -3.07
CA ALA A 77 23.25 -4.17 -2.84
C ALA A 77 24.54 -3.45 -2.40
N HIS A 78 24.59 -2.12 -2.41
CA HIS A 78 25.77 -1.36 -2.01
C HIS A 78 26.01 -1.46 -0.51
N HIS A 79 27.28 -1.53 -0.06
CA HIS A 79 27.58 -1.71 1.36
C HIS A 79 27.09 -0.54 2.24
N LEU A 80 27.12 0.68 1.70
CA LEU A 80 26.62 1.87 2.37
C LEU A 80 25.10 2.09 2.25
N ALA A 81 24.33 1.14 1.69
CA ALA A 81 22.89 1.29 1.49
C ALA A 81 22.13 1.67 2.78
N GLU A 82 22.56 1.14 3.92
CA GLU A 82 21.95 1.41 5.22
C GLU A 82 22.06 2.88 5.66
N THR A 83 23.13 3.57 5.24
CA THR A 83 23.30 5.02 5.48
C THR A 83 22.43 5.86 4.54
N ALA A 84 21.91 5.27 3.47
CA ALA A 84 21.11 5.91 2.44
C ALA A 84 19.66 5.39 2.37
N ARG A 85 19.15 4.74 3.44
CA ARG A 85 17.79 4.15 3.48
C ARG A 85 16.71 5.10 2.98
N THR A 86 16.71 6.36 3.42
CA THR A 86 15.71 7.36 3.00
C THR A 86 15.81 7.67 1.50
N ARG A 87 17.02 7.85 0.95
CA ARG A 87 17.25 8.09 -0.49
C ARG A 87 16.84 6.88 -1.33
N ILE A 88 17.16 5.67 -0.89
CA ILE A 88 16.76 4.41 -1.53
C ILE A 88 15.23 4.23 -1.45
N GLY A 89 14.61 4.55 -0.32
CA GLY A 89 13.16 4.53 -0.14
C GLY A 89 12.44 5.46 -1.12
N ARG A 90 12.95 6.68 -1.30
CA ARG A 90 12.46 7.62 -2.32
C ARG A 90 12.66 7.11 -3.75
N ALA A 91 13.84 6.58 -4.06
CA ALA A 91 14.10 5.96 -5.36
C ALA A 91 13.11 4.83 -5.65
N ARG A 92 12.81 3.98 -4.65
CA ARG A 92 11.80 2.92 -4.76
C ARG A 92 10.40 3.48 -5.05
N MET A 93 9.98 4.57 -4.39
CA MET A 93 8.72 5.24 -4.72
C MET A 93 8.71 5.79 -6.15
N ALA A 94 9.82 6.37 -6.61
CA ALA A 94 9.94 6.84 -7.98
C ALA A 94 9.78 5.71 -9.00
N VAL A 95 10.41 4.54 -8.77
CA VAL A 95 10.26 3.37 -9.65
C VAL A 95 8.81 2.87 -9.67
N ARG A 96 8.10 2.89 -8.53
CA ARG A 96 6.66 2.59 -8.45
C ARG A 96 5.84 3.55 -9.30
N LEU A 97 6.14 4.85 -9.27
CA LEU A 97 5.47 5.85 -10.09
C LEU A 97 5.78 5.71 -11.59
N VAL A 98 7.00 5.32 -11.97
CA VAL A 98 7.33 4.97 -13.36
C VAL A 98 6.45 3.80 -13.82
N ARG A 99 6.32 2.75 -13.00
CA ARG A 99 5.43 1.62 -13.30
C ARG A 99 3.96 2.03 -13.37
N TRP A 100 3.50 2.87 -12.45
CA TRP A 100 2.13 3.39 -12.45
C TRP A 100 1.83 4.16 -13.73
N LEU A 101 2.69 5.09 -14.14
CA LEU A 101 2.53 5.82 -15.41
C LEU A 101 2.54 4.88 -16.63
N ALA A 102 3.33 3.81 -16.60
CA ALA A 102 3.35 2.79 -17.66
C ALA A 102 2.06 1.96 -17.75
N THR A 103 1.20 1.98 -16.72
CA THR A 103 -0.16 1.41 -16.82
C THR A 103 -1.14 2.29 -17.58
N GLU A 104 -0.71 3.50 -17.99
CA GLU A 104 -1.56 4.53 -18.61
C GLU A 104 -2.84 4.77 -17.81
N PRO A 105 -2.73 5.30 -16.57
CA PRO A 105 -3.85 5.32 -15.65
C PRO A 105 -5.03 6.13 -16.22
N VAL A 106 -6.21 5.51 -16.23
CA VAL A 106 -7.47 6.09 -16.76
C VAL A 106 -8.50 6.20 -15.66
N TRP A 107 -9.25 7.32 -15.66
CA TRP A 107 -10.43 7.47 -14.84
C TRP A 107 -11.58 6.62 -15.41
N THR A 108 -12.02 5.62 -14.65
CA THR A 108 -13.10 4.70 -15.00
C THR A 108 -14.36 4.76 -14.11
N PRO A 109 -14.34 5.31 -12.87
CA PRO A 109 -15.55 5.38 -12.05
C PRO A 109 -16.68 6.23 -12.67
N ASP A 110 -17.90 5.73 -12.54
CA ASP A 110 -19.16 6.35 -12.98
C ASP A 110 -20.07 6.77 -11.81
N THR A 111 -19.69 6.42 -10.58
CA THR A 111 -20.41 6.74 -9.35
C THR A 111 -19.43 7.24 -8.29
N VAL A 112 -19.92 8.09 -7.37
CA VAL A 112 -19.10 8.56 -6.22
C VAL A 112 -18.60 7.39 -5.37
N ALA A 113 -19.38 6.33 -5.21
CA ALA A 113 -18.95 5.12 -4.49
C ALA A 113 -17.77 4.44 -5.21
N GLY A 114 -17.86 4.28 -6.53
CA GLY A 114 -16.75 3.79 -7.35
C GLY A 114 -15.54 4.71 -7.32
N ALA A 115 -15.76 6.03 -7.27
CA ALA A 115 -14.71 7.04 -7.20
C ALA A 115 -13.91 6.95 -5.89
N LEU A 116 -14.60 6.81 -4.75
CA LEU A 116 -13.96 6.57 -3.44
C LEU A 116 -13.18 5.25 -3.42
N ALA A 117 -13.77 4.18 -3.95
CA ALA A 117 -13.12 2.88 -4.01
C ALA A 117 -11.86 2.90 -4.90
N HIS A 118 -11.96 3.53 -6.07
CA HIS A 118 -10.85 3.71 -6.99
C HIS A 118 -9.75 4.57 -6.38
N TYR A 119 -10.10 5.69 -5.73
CA TYR A 119 -9.11 6.51 -5.05
C TYR A 119 -8.39 5.72 -3.95
N ASN A 120 -9.14 5.00 -3.11
CA ASN A 120 -8.56 4.23 -2.01
C ASN A 120 -7.66 3.07 -2.48
N ALA A 121 -8.06 2.37 -3.54
CA ALA A 121 -7.36 1.19 -4.04
C ALA A 121 -6.16 1.52 -4.96
N GLU A 122 -6.19 2.67 -5.66
CA GLU A 122 -5.20 3.01 -6.69
C GLU A 122 -4.54 4.37 -6.43
N LEU A 123 -5.33 5.44 -6.35
CA LEU A 123 -4.78 6.80 -6.44
C LEU A 123 -4.08 7.27 -5.15
N SER A 124 -4.56 6.82 -3.98
CA SER A 124 -3.93 7.09 -2.69
C SER A 124 -2.51 6.53 -2.60
N TRP A 125 -2.23 5.43 -3.30
CA TRP A 125 -0.89 4.84 -3.41
C TRP A 125 0.03 5.68 -4.28
N ALA A 126 -0.52 6.23 -5.37
CA ALA A 126 0.22 7.16 -6.22
C ALA A 126 0.54 8.45 -5.44
N ASP A 127 -0.41 8.94 -4.64
CA ASP A 127 -0.24 10.11 -3.78
C ASP A 127 0.86 9.82 -2.73
N ARG A 128 0.81 8.68 -2.03
CA ARG A 128 1.88 8.25 -1.10
C ARG A 128 3.26 8.26 -1.75
N ALA A 129 3.38 7.70 -2.96
CA ALA A 129 4.66 7.65 -3.66
C ALA A 129 5.11 9.04 -4.13
N LEU A 130 4.19 9.90 -4.54
CA LEU A 130 4.46 11.27 -4.96
C LEU A 130 4.95 12.12 -3.78
N GLU A 131 4.32 12.03 -2.61
CA GLU A 131 4.71 12.73 -1.39
C GLU A 131 6.18 12.48 -1.02
N HIS A 132 6.68 11.25 -1.21
CA HIS A 132 8.09 10.92 -0.98
C HIS A 132 9.04 11.67 -1.92
N LEU A 133 8.63 11.92 -3.16
CA LEU A 133 9.41 12.70 -4.13
C LEU A 133 9.34 14.19 -3.78
N GLU A 134 8.17 14.68 -3.39
CA GLU A 134 7.92 16.09 -3.08
C GLU A 134 8.59 16.56 -1.79
N ALA A 135 8.86 15.65 -0.85
CA ALA A 135 9.74 15.89 0.31
C ALA A 135 11.13 16.41 -0.09
N GLY A 136 11.63 16.08 -1.30
CA GLY A 136 12.83 16.71 -1.86
C GLY A 136 14.14 16.51 -1.06
N GLY A 137 15.20 17.23 -1.43
CA GLY A 137 16.48 17.21 -0.69
C GLY A 137 17.51 16.16 -1.17
N ASP A 138 17.37 15.59 -2.37
CA ASP A 138 18.46 14.81 -2.96
C ASP A 138 19.52 15.71 -3.58
N THR A 139 20.79 15.46 -3.26
CA THR A 139 21.94 16.24 -3.73
C THR A 139 22.50 15.77 -5.07
N GLU A 140 22.14 14.56 -5.53
CA GLU A 140 22.58 14.02 -6.82
C GLU A 140 21.77 14.65 -7.97
N PRO A 141 22.38 15.46 -8.86
CA PRO A 141 21.64 16.23 -9.87
C PRO A 141 20.83 15.38 -10.84
N ALA A 142 21.37 14.23 -11.28
CA ALA A 142 20.66 13.34 -12.19
C ALA A 142 19.37 12.78 -11.56
N LEU A 143 19.44 12.47 -10.27
CA LEU A 143 18.32 11.90 -9.51
C LEU A 143 17.28 12.97 -9.17
N SER A 144 17.72 14.13 -8.67
CA SER A 144 16.86 15.28 -8.36
C SER A 144 16.11 15.79 -9.60
N GLY A 145 16.80 15.92 -10.74
CA GLY A 145 16.18 16.29 -12.02
C GLY A 145 15.14 15.28 -12.49
N ALA A 146 15.44 13.98 -12.37
CA ALA A 146 14.52 12.91 -12.73
C ALA A 146 13.26 12.87 -11.86
N TYR A 147 13.39 13.12 -10.55
CA TYR A 147 12.25 13.25 -9.64
C TYR A 147 11.35 14.42 -10.00
N ASN A 148 11.91 15.59 -10.30
CA ASN A 148 11.13 16.76 -10.70
C ASN A 148 10.30 16.51 -11.96
N ALA A 149 10.92 15.89 -12.98
CA ALA A 149 10.23 15.52 -14.20
C ALA A 149 9.12 14.47 -13.95
N LEU A 150 9.43 13.44 -13.15
CA LEU A 150 8.45 12.39 -12.79
C LEU A 150 7.26 12.93 -12.01
N ALA A 151 7.51 13.75 -10.99
CA ALA A 151 6.45 14.39 -10.21
C ALA A 151 5.57 15.29 -11.08
N ALA A 152 6.12 15.96 -12.10
CA ALA A 152 5.33 16.75 -13.05
C ALA A 152 4.40 15.88 -13.91
N ASP A 153 4.90 14.75 -14.43
CA ASP A 153 4.10 13.82 -15.24
C ASP A 153 2.98 13.18 -14.41
N VAL A 154 3.30 12.73 -13.19
CA VAL A 154 2.32 12.14 -12.25
C VAL A 154 1.22 13.15 -11.93
N ARG A 155 1.56 14.38 -11.55
CA ARG A 155 0.58 15.43 -11.26
C ARG A 155 -0.30 15.74 -12.47
N LYS A 156 0.25 15.77 -13.68
CA LYS A 156 -0.52 15.97 -14.91
C LYS A 156 -1.56 14.86 -15.11
N ALA A 157 -1.20 13.60 -14.82
CA ALA A 157 -2.14 12.49 -14.86
C ALA A 157 -3.20 12.62 -13.75
N ARG A 158 -2.79 12.83 -12.50
CA ARG A 158 -3.66 12.94 -11.32
C ARG A 158 -4.68 14.08 -11.45
N ARG A 159 -4.26 15.27 -11.89
CA ARG A 159 -5.12 16.46 -11.99
C ARG A 159 -6.40 16.23 -12.81
N ARG A 160 -6.34 15.40 -13.87
CA ARG A 160 -7.54 15.05 -14.66
C ARG A 160 -8.51 14.17 -13.86
N MET A 161 -7.99 13.22 -13.10
CA MET A 161 -8.76 12.32 -12.25
C MET A 161 -9.34 13.05 -11.03
N ASP A 162 -8.57 13.95 -10.42
CA ASP A 162 -9.01 14.72 -9.25
C ASP A 162 -10.16 15.67 -9.62
N ARG A 163 -10.10 16.27 -10.82
CA ARG A 163 -11.21 17.06 -11.36
C ARG A 163 -12.45 16.20 -11.60
N ALA A 164 -12.30 15.05 -12.28
CA ALA A 164 -13.42 14.15 -12.55
C ALA A 164 -14.09 13.63 -11.26
N PHE A 165 -13.28 13.33 -10.23
CA PHE A 165 -13.78 13.00 -8.90
C PHE A 165 -14.63 14.14 -8.32
N ALA A 166 -14.09 15.36 -8.34
CA ALA A 166 -14.76 16.53 -7.77
C ALA A 166 -16.06 16.89 -8.51
N GLU A 167 -16.08 16.75 -9.84
CA GLU A 167 -17.29 16.91 -10.67
C GLU A 167 -18.36 15.90 -10.27
N GLN A 168 -18.01 14.62 -10.09
CA GLN A 168 -18.97 13.60 -9.63
C GLN A 168 -19.51 13.88 -8.22
N VAL A 169 -18.67 14.35 -7.29
CA VAL A 169 -19.12 14.74 -5.95
C VAL A 169 -20.05 15.96 -6.01
N ALA A 170 -19.75 16.95 -6.86
CA ALA A 170 -20.61 18.12 -7.05
C ALA A 170 -21.98 17.72 -7.63
N GLU A 171 -22.02 16.87 -8.65
CA GLU A 171 -23.26 16.35 -9.23
C GLU A 171 -24.09 15.56 -8.21
N TRP A 172 -23.45 14.63 -7.48
CA TRP A 172 -24.13 13.81 -6.48
C TRP A 172 -24.72 14.64 -5.34
N THR A 173 -23.96 15.62 -4.83
CA THR A 173 -24.41 16.50 -3.74
C THR A 173 -25.56 17.38 -4.21
N ALA A 174 -25.45 18.02 -5.38
CA ALA A 174 -26.49 18.85 -5.97
C ALA A 174 -27.79 18.06 -6.22
N ALA A 175 -27.69 16.81 -6.68
CA ALA A 175 -28.84 15.93 -6.87
C ALA A 175 -29.51 15.52 -5.55
N GLY A 176 -28.84 15.66 -4.40
CA GLY A 176 -29.36 15.28 -3.09
C GLY A 176 -29.63 13.77 -2.95
N THR A 177 -28.97 12.95 -3.78
CA THR A 177 -29.20 11.50 -3.81
C THR A 177 -28.64 10.85 -2.54
N ALA A 178 -29.42 9.98 -1.91
CA ALA A 178 -28.96 9.27 -0.71
C ALA A 178 -27.73 8.39 -1.01
N PRO A 179 -26.79 8.22 -0.05
CA PRO A 179 -25.57 7.43 -0.26
C PRO A 179 -25.80 5.96 -0.62
N GLY A 180 -26.96 5.38 -0.31
CA GLY A 180 -27.24 3.97 -0.57
C GLY A 180 -26.27 3.05 0.18
N SER A 181 -25.59 2.16 -0.54
CA SER A 181 -24.57 1.27 0.01
C SER A 181 -23.20 1.92 0.20
N MET A 182 -22.98 3.15 -0.30
CA MET A 182 -21.75 3.90 -0.07
C MET A 182 -21.58 4.22 1.42
N LEU A 183 -20.39 4.01 1.97
CA LEU A 183 -20.09 4.35 3.35
C LEU A 183 -19.83 5.86 3.45
N THR A 184 -20.33 6.48 4.52
CA THR A 184 -20.19 7.91 4.78
C THR A 184 -19.94 8.13 6.28
N VAL A 185 -19.36 9.27 6.66
CA VAL A 185 -19.08 9.57 8.08
C VAL A 185 -20.31 9.43 8.98
N GLU A 186 -21.51 9.82 8.53
CA GLU A 186 -22.74 9.69 9.34
C GLU A 186 -23.29 8.25 9.40
N THR A 187 -22.92 7.37 8.45
CA THR A 187 -23.36 5.97 8.42
C THR A 187 -22.34 5.00 9.02
N PHE A 188 -21.10 5.45 9.25
CA PHE A 188 -19.98 4.67 9.76
C PHE A 188 -20.31 3.93 11.06
N LEU A 189 -20.79 4.64 12.09
CA LEU A 189 -21.06 4.02 13.39
C LEU A 189 -22.14 2.93 13.30
N GLU A 190 -23.18 3.16 12.51
CA GLU A 190 -24.28 2.21 12.34
C GLU A 190 -23.86 0.99 11.51
N ARG A 191 -23.00 1.16 10.49
CA ARG A 191 -22.62 0.08 9.56
C ARG A 191 -21.36 -0.68 9.95
N VAL A 192 -20.43 -0.04 10.67
CA VAL A 192 -19.11 -0.60 11.02
C VAL A 192 -18.99 -0.86 12.52
N ALA A 193 -19.27 0.15 13.36
CA ALA A 193 -19.11 0.01 14.81
C ALA A 193 -20.18 -0.86 15.46
N LYS A 194 -21.45 -0.73 15.04
CA LYS A 194 -22.56 -1.52 15.61
C LYS A 194 -22.41 -3.04 15.45
N PRO A 195 -21.94 -3.59 14.31
CA PRO A 195 -21.59 -5.02 14.23
C PRO A 195 -20.59 -5.48 15.29
N VAL A 196 -19.62 -4.64 15.67
CA VAL A 196 -18.65 -4.94 16.73
C VAL A 196 -19.37 -5.09 18.07
N VAL A 197 -20.19 -4.10 18.43
CA VAL A 197 -20.99 -4.14 19.68
C VAL A 197 -21.89 -5.38 19.72
N LYS A 198 -22.58 -5.69 18.61
CA LYS A 198 -23.44 -6.88 18.51
C LYS A 198 -22.69 -8.20 18.70
N SER A 199 -21.43 -8.27 18.30
CA SER A 199 -20.58 -9.46 18.48
C SER A 199 -20.13 -9.68 19.93
N GLN A 200 -20.52 -8.79 20.86
CA GLN A 200 -20.08 -8.76 22.26
C GLN A 200 -18.59 -8.46 22.43
N ARG A 201 -17.96 -7.90 21.38
CA ARG A 201 -16.57 -7.46 21.44
C ARG A 201 -16.51 -5.98 21.82
N ARG A 202 -15.55 -5.63 22.68
CA ARG A 202 -15.25 -4.24 23.02
C ARG A 202 -14.69 -3.51 21.79
N LEU A 203 -15.03 -2.23 21.67
CA LEU A 203 -14.59 -1.38 20.56
C LEU A 203 -13.66 -0.28 21.08
N MET A 204 -12.51 -0.14 20.43
CA MET A 204 -11.68 1.05 20.48
C MET A 204 -11.72 1.72 19.10
N LEU A 205 -12.33 2.89 19.00
CA LEU A 205 -12.33 3.73 17.80
C LEU A 205 -11.21 4.77 17.92
N LEU A 206 -10.22 4.71 17.06
CA LEU A 206 -9.13 5.68 16.97
C LEU A 206 -9.41 6.60 15.78
N VAL A 207 -9.65 7.89 16.05
CA VAL A 207 -9.86 8.93 15.05
C VAL A 207 -8.58 9.72 14.92
N VAL A 208 -7.79 9.46 13.87
CA VAL A 208 -6.58 10.24 13.55
C VAL A 208 -7.02 11.45 12.72
N ASP A 209 -7.13 12.62 13.36
CA ASP A 209 -7.64 13.87 12.77
C ASP A 209 -6.75 14.30 11.60
N GLY A 210 -7.34 14.49 10.42
CA GLY A 210 -6.61 14.88 9.21
C GLY A 210 -5.86 13.75 8.49
N MET A 211 -6.01 12.47 8.86
CA MET A 211 -5.32 11.35 8.19
C MET A 211 -5.85 11.09 6.77
N SER A 212 -4.94 11.13 5.79
CA SER A 212 -5.23 10.77 4.39
C SER A 212 -5.23 9.25 4.16
N ALA A 213 -5.83 8.80 3.06
CA ALA A 213 -5.77 7.40 2.65
C ALA A 213 -4.33 6.93 2.34
N ALA A 214 -3.45 7.83 1.88
CA ALA A 214 -2.02 7.56 1.66
C ALA A 214 -1.32 7.18 2.98
N LEU A 215 -1.54 7.98 4.03
CA LEU A 215 -1.03 7.72 5.38
C LEU A 215 -1.61 6.43 5.97
N ALA A 216 -2.92 6.21 5.83
CA ALA A 216 -3.55 4.95 6.25
C ALA A 216 -2.96 3.72 5.54
N GLY A 217 -2.60 3.86 4.27
CA GLY A 217 -1.82 2.89 3.49
C GLY A 217 -0.60 2.40 4.26
N GLN A 218 0.22 3.36 4.69
CA GLN A 218 1.46 3.13 5.45
C GLN A 218 1.21 2.53 6.83
N LEU A 219 0.29 3.10 7.61
CA LEU A 219 -0.03 2.56 8.94
C LEU A 219 -0.50 1.10 8.84
N GLY A 220 -1.30 0.77 7.82
CA GLY A 220 -1.75 -0.61 7.62
C GLY A 220 -0.63 -1.60 7.36
N GLU A 221 0.42 -1.21 6.63
CA GLU A 221 1.60 -2.07 6.42
C GLU A 221 2.36 -2.33 7.74
N GLU A 222 2.48 -1.31 8.60
CA GLU A 222 3.15 -1.45 9.90
C GLU A 222 2.31 -2.27 10.91
N LEU A 223 0.99 -2.13 10.87
CA LEU A 223 0.07 -2.82 11.76
C LEU A 223 -0.10 -4.30 11.43
N ALA A 224 0.07 -4.68 10.16
CA ALA A 224 -0.07 -6.07 9.68
C ALA A 224 0.85 -7.08 10.38
N VAL A 225 1.86 -6.62 11.13
CA VAL A 225 2.75 -7.47 11.93
C VAL A 225 2.04 -8.10 13.15
N ASN A 226 1.06 -7.39 13.73
CA ASN A 226 0.40 -7.79 14.98
C ASN A 226 -1.15 -7.74 14.93
N TRP A 227 -1.69 -7.31 13.79
CA TRP A 227 -3.11 -7.11 13.59
C TRP A 227 -3.58 -7.70 12.27
N THR A 228 -4.76 -8.31 12.33
CA THR A 228 -5.43 -8.83 11.15
C THR A 228 -6.46 -7.82 10.69
N GLU A 229 -6.30 -7.29 9.48
CA GLU A 229 -7.26 -6.35 8.89
C GLU A 229 -8.48 -7.06 8.30
N TYR A 230 -9.63 -6.41 8.39
CA TYR A 230 -10.91 -6.87 7.88
C TYR A 230 -11.53 -5.80 6.98
N ASP A 231 -12.26 -6.28 5.97
CA ASP A 231 -13.27 -5.52 5.26
C ASP A 231 -14.57 -5.52 6.08
N PRO A 232 -14.98 -4.38 6.67
CA PRO A 232 -16.14 -4.34 7.56
C PRO A 232 -17.49 -4.25 6.84
N THR A 233 -17.53 -3.86 5.56
CA THR A 233 -18.77 -3.52 4.86
C THR A 233 -18.90 -4.09 3.46
N GLY A 234 -17.87 -4.78 2.95
CA GLY A 234 -17.85 -5.22 1.58
C GLY A 234 -18.84 -6.34 1.27
N GLU A 235 -19.16 -6.44 -0.01
CA GLU A 235 -20.25 -7.27 -0.51
C GLU A 235 -19.85 -8.73 -0.70
N LYS A 236 -20.76 -9.64 -0.37
CA LYS A 236 -20.57 -11.08 -0.62
C LYS A 236 -20.35 -11.32 -2.12
N GLY A 237 -19.30 -12.07 -2.45
CA GLY A 237 -18.93 -12.39 -3.83
C GLY A 237 -17.86 -11.47 -4.43
N MET A 238 -17.60 -10.31 -3.81
CA MET A 238 -16.45 -9.47 -4.14
C MET A 238 -15.27 -9.82 -3.24
N PRO A 239 -14.01 -9.70 -3.70
CA PRO A 239 -12.84 -9.82 -2.83
C PRO A 239 -12.93 -8.83 -1.65
N PRO A 240 -12.56 -9.23 -0.42
CA PRO A 240 -12.40 -8.31 0.69
C PRO A 240 -11.39 -7.22 0.34
N THR A 241 -11.73 -5.95 0.60
CA THR A 241 -10.85 -4.81 0.38
C THR A 241 -10.90 -3.83 1.54
N ARG A 242 -9.82 -3.07 1.73
CA ARG A 242 -9.84 -1.91 2.62
C ARG A 242 -10.92 -0.93 2.15
N GLN A 243 -11.75 -0.48 3.08
CA GLN A 243 -12.88 0.39 2.79
C GLN A 243 -12.49 1.86 2.94
N ALA A 244 -13.27 2.72 2.31
CA ALA A 244 -13.22 4.16 2.51
C ALA A 244 -14.65 4.71 2.61
N MET A 245 -14.78 5.91 3.18
CA MET A 245 -16.05 6.59 3.34
C MET A 245 -15.98 8.05 2.88
N ALA A 246 -17.14 8.58 2.49
CA ALA A 246 -17.29 9.99 2.17
C ALA A 246 -17.28 10.86 3.44
N ALA A 247 -16.41 11.87 3.46
CA ALA A 247 -16.45 12.94 4.44
C ALA A 247 -17.78 13.73 4.39
N ALA A 248 -18.08 14.47 5.46
CA ALA A 248 -19.12 15.49 5.41
C ALA A 248 -18.58 16.76 4.73
N LEU A 249 -19.47 17.61 4.22
CA LEU A 249 -19.10 18.83 3.53
C LEU A 249 -19.49 20.07 4.35
N PRO A 250 -18.63 21.09 4.45
CA PRO A 250 -17.21 21.09 4.03
C PRO A 250 -16.37 20.08 4.82
N THR A 251 -15.25 19.60 4.26
CA THR A 251 -14.35 18.61 4.88
C THR A 251 -13.49 19.24 5.99
N VAL A 252 -14.16 19.76 7.01
CA VAL A 252 -13.54 20.38 8.19
C VAL A 252 -13.88 19.62 9.44
N THR A 253 -12.97 19.64 10.41
CA THR A 253 -13.10 18.92 11.69
C THR A 253 -14.43 19.16 12.38
N ALA A 254 -14.85 20.42 12.49
CA ALA A 254 -16.09 20.80 13.18
C ALA A 254 -17.35 20.18 12.55
N VAL A 255 -17.29 19.78 11.28
CA VAL A 255 -18.41 19.14 10.57
C VAL A 255 -18.19 17.63 10.50
N SER A 256 -17.06 17.19 9.95
CA SER A 256 -16.84 15.77 9.68
C SER A 256 -16.61 14.95 10.95
N ARG A 257 -15.82 15.43 11.93
CA ARG A 257 -15.58 14.67 13.18
C ARG A 257 -16.82 14.61 14.05
N THR A 258 -17.52 15.74 14.18
CA THR A 258 -18.79 15.76 14.90
C THR A 258 -19.78 14.81 14.23
N THR A 259 -19.91 14.85 12.90
CA THR A 259 -20.79 13.93 12.16
C THR A 259 -20.41 12.47 12.37
N LEU A 260 -19.11 12.14 12.31
CA LEU A 260 -18.58 10.80 12.56
C LEU A 260 -18.95 10.29 13.96
N LEU A 261 -18.79 11.12 14.99
CA LEU A 261 -18.99 10.73 16.39
C LEU A 261 -20.46 10.82 16.84
N THR A 262 -21.34 11.49 16.11
CA THR A 262 -22.77 11.57 16.46
C THR A 262 -23.68 10.82 15.49
N GLY A 263 -23.17 10.36 14.34
CA GLY A 263 -23.94 9.68 13.32
C GLY A 263 -24.99 10.57 12.63
N ARG A 264 -24.84 11.90 12.71
CA ARG A 264 -25.75 12.88 12.11
C ARG A 264 -24.96 14.03 11.50
N LEU A 265 -25.30 14.40 10.27
CA LEU A 265 -24.74 15.57 9.59
C LEU A 265 -25.01 16.85 10.40
N GLN A 266 -23.96 17.37 11.03
CA GLN A 266 -24.05 18.58 11.84
C GLN A 266 -22.67 19.20 12.07
N ARG A 267 -22.66 20.48 12.41
CA ARG A 267 -21.50 21.15 12.99
C ARG A 267 -21.50 21.00 14.51
N GLY A 268 -20.34 20.84 15.12
CA GLY A 268 -20.18 20.86 16.56
C GLY A 268 -18.72 21.00 17.01
N ASP A 269 -18.51 20.61 18.26
CA ASP A 269 -17.25 20.70 18.99
C ASP A 269 -17.06 19.48 19.90
N GLN A 270 -15.94 19.44 20.63
CA GLN A 270 -15.64 18.34 21.56
C GLN A 270 -16.73 18.14 22.63
N LYS A 271 -17.40 19.23 23.06
CA LYS A 271 -18.50 19.14 24.05
C LYS A 271 -19.72 18.44 23.47
N THR A 272 -20.02 18.71 22.21
CA THR A 272 -21.08 18.04 21.45
C THR A 272 -20.76 16.57 21.26
N GLU A 273 -19.53 16.25 20.86
CA GLU A 273 -19.04 14.88 20.69
C GLU A 273 -19.15 14.08 22.00
N LYS A 274 -18.62 14.62 23.12
CA LYS A 274 -18.68 13.97 24.44
C LYS A 274 -20.11 13.78 24.98
N ARG A 275 -21.03 14.68 24.62
CA ARG A 275 -22.44 14.61 25.06
C ARG A 275 -23.23 13.58 24.25
N GLU A 276 -23.06 13.56 22.94
CA GLU A 276 -23.94 12.81 22.03
C GLU A 276 -23.45 11.39 21.77
N PHE A 277 -22.14 11.16 21.67
CA PHE A 277 -21.59 9.83 21.40
C PHE A 277 -22.05 8.78 22.44
N PRO A 278 -22.02 9.00 23.76
CA PRO A 278 -22.50 8.02 24.75
C PRO A 278 -24.00 7.74 24.66
N SER A 279 -24.78 8.68 24.10
CA SER A 279 -26.24 8.58 24.00
C SER A 279 -26.74 7.74 22.81
N LEU A 280 -25.83 7.31 21.93
CA LEU A 280 -26.19 6.57 20.73
C LEU A 280 -26.79 5.20 21.09
N ARG A 281 -27.91 4.89 20.45
CA ARG A 281 -28.64 3.62 20.67
C ARG A 281 -27.81 2.38 20.29
N LEU A 282 -26.77 2.54 19.46
CA LEU A 282 -25.94 1.45 18.99
C LEU A 282 -25.18 0.74 20.12
N TRP A 283 -24.87 1.45 21.22
CA TRP A 283 -24.17 0.90 22.38
C TRP A 283 -25.02 -0.07 23.20
N SER A 284 -26.32 -0.21 22.89
CA SER A 284 -27.19 -1.20 23.54
C SER A 284 -27.21 -1.12 25.07
N GLY A 285 -27.06 0.09 25.62
CA GLY A 285 -27.00 0.35 27.07
C GLY A 285 -25.62 0.16 27.72
N GLN A 286 -24.62 -0.30 26.95
CA GLN A 286 -23.23 -0.35 27.39
C GLN A 286 -22.64 1.05 27.45
N LYS A 287 -21.65 1.25 28.32
CA LYS A 287 -20.96 2.53 28.45
C LYS A 287 -20.12 2.81 27.21
N ALA A 288 -20.15 4.05 26.76
CA ALA A 288 -19.32 4.56 25.68
C ALA A 288 -18.86 5.97 26.00
N ALA A 289 -17.62 6.32 25.64
CA ALA A 289 -17.08 7.66 25.87
C ALA A 289 -16.12 8.09 24.75
N VAL A 290 -15.96 9.40 24.58
CA VAL A 290 -14.99 10.01 23.67
C VAL A 290 -13.92 10.71 24.50
N PHE A 291 -12.67 10.50 24.12
CA PHE A 291 -11.50 11.13 24.72
C PHE A 291 -10.74 11.95 23.66
N HIS A 292 -10.29 13.13 24.05
CA HIS A 292 -9.51 14.05 23.23
C HIS A 292 -8.13 14.28 23.86
N LYS A 293 -7.28 15.06 23.18
CA LYS A 293 -5.88 15.34 23.56
C LYS A 293 -5.67 15.63 25.06
N ASP A 294 -6.53 16.44 25.67
CA ASP A 294 -6.37 16.80 27.08
C ASP A 294 -6.73 15.65 28.04
N ASP A 295 -7.63 14.75 27.63
CA ASP A 295 -8.01 13.58 28.43
C ASP A 295 -6.94 12.47 28.39
N LEU A 296 -5.99 12.54 27.45
CA LEU A 296 -4.87 11.59 27.35
C LEU A 296 -3.76 11.90 28.35
N ARG A 297 -3.72 13.11 28.92
CA ARG A 297 -2.64 13.56 29.79
C ARG A 297 -2.72 12.85 31.15
N PRO A 298 -1.66 12.14 31.58
CA PRO A 298 -1.63 11.52 32.90
C PRO A 298 -1.73 12.54 34.02
N ALA A 299 -2.47 12.21 35.09
CA ALA A 299 -2.55 13.05 36.29
C ALA A 299 -1.33 12.91 37.22
N GLY A 300 -0.49 11.89 37.01
CA GLY A 300 0.70 11.61 37.80
C GLY A 300 1.68 10.71 37.06
N THR A 301 2.78 10.33 37.71
CA THR A 301 3.88 9.57 37.08
C THR A 301 3.64 8.07 36.93
N GLY A 302 2.58 7.53 37.54
CA GLY A 302 2.27 6.10 37.51
C GLY A 302 1.30 5.67 36.39
N GLY A 303 0.53 6.60 35.83
CA GLY A 303 -0.45 6.34 34.79
C GLY A 303 0.11 6.61 33.39
N ARG A 304 -0.38 5.87 32.39
CA ARG A 304 0.00 6.08 30.98
C ARG A 304 -0.94 7.06 30.28
N PHE A 305 -2.18 7.17 30.77
CA PHE A 305 -3.21 8.04 30.23
C PHE A 305 -3.91 8.83 31.35
N GLY A 306 -4.83 9.72 30.99
CA GLY A 306 -5.69 10.38 31.96
C GLY A 306 -6.62 9.39 32.70
N PRO A 307 -7.02 9.71 33.94
CA PRO A 307 -7.70 8.76 34.84
C PRO A 307 -9.03 8.25 34.29
N ASP A 308 -9.78 9.08 33.58
CA ASP A 308 -11.07 8.69 33.00
C ASP A 308 -10.89 7.68 31.86
N LEU A 309 -9.84 7.84 31.05
CA LEU A 309 -9.51 6.87 30.00
C LEU A 309 -9.02 5.56 30.62
N GLU A 310 -8.15 5.61 31.63
CA GLU A 310 -7.70 4.40 32.34
C GLU A 310 -8.88 3.64 32.97
N ALA A 311 -9.84 4.34 33.57
CA ALA A 311 -11.05 3.73 34.11
C ALA A 311 -11.91 3.06 33.02
N MET A 312 -12.04 3.71 31.85
CA MET A 312 -12.80 3.16 30.72
C MET A 312 -12.11 1.96 30.09
N LEU A 313 -10.77 1.97 30.04
CA LEU A 313 -9.97 0.83 29.60
C LEU A 313 -10.15 -0.35 30.56
N ALA A 314 -10.11 -0.10 31.87
CA ALA A 314 -10.29 -1.09 32.92
C ALA A 314 -11.68 -1.76 32.92
N ASP A 315 -12.72 -1.09 32.43
CA ASP A 315 -14.08 -1.64 32.36
C ASP A 315 -14.28 -2.55 31.13
N ASP A 316 -14.46 -3.85 31.35
CA ASP A 316 -14.55 -4.87 30.31
C ASP A 316 -15.84 -4.84 29.45
N ALA A 317 -16.78 -3.95 29.78
CA ALA A 317 -17.98 -3.73 28.97
C ALA A 317 -17.96 -2.41 28.20
N SER A 318 -16.96 -1.55 28.43
CA SER A 318 -16.96 -0.19 27.88
C SER A 318 -16.37 -0.12 26.47
N HIS A 319 -17.01 0.70 25.63
CA HIS A 319 -16.53 1.13 24.33
C HIS A 319 -15.92 2.52 24.45
N LEU A 320 -14.93 2.83 23.62
CA LEU A 320 -14.32 4.15 23.65
C LEU A 320 -13.91 4.63 22.27
N ALA A 321 -13.97 5.93 22.07
CA ALA A 321 -13.34 6.61 20.97
C ALA A 321 -12.22 7.52 21.49
N VAL A 322 -11.09 7.55 20.81
CA VAL A 322 -9.97 8.46 21.09
C VAL A 322 -9.66 9.25 19.85
N VAL A 323 -9.61 10.57 19.99
CA VAL A 323 -9.25 11.50 18.92
C VAL A 323 -7.77 11.88 19.06
N LEU A 324 -6.99 11.59 18.03
CA LEU A 324 -5.54 11.83 17.93
C LEU A 324 -5.31 12.95 16.90
N ASN A 325 -4.83 14.11 17.36
CA ASN A 325 -4.69 15.30 16.52
C ASN A 325 -3.29 15.49 15.91
N THR A 326 -2.40 14.50 16.03
CA THR A 326 -0.98 14.68 15.70
C THR A 326 -0.72 15.08 14.25
N VAL A 327 -1.53 14.59 13.30
CA VAL A 327 -1.39 14.95 11.88
C VAL A 327 -1.77 16.42 11.66
N ASP A 328 -2.98 16.85 12.07
CA ASP A 328 -3.43 18.24 11.92
C ASP A 328 -2.54 19.24 12.68
N ASP A 329 -2.07 18.90 13.89
CA ASP A 329 -1.12 19.72 14.64
C ASP A 329 0.23 19.85 13.90
N GLY A 330 0.75 18.74 13.35
CA GLY A 330 1.98 18.73 12.56
C GLY A 330 1.88 19.56 11.27
N LEU A 331 0.71 19.59 10.64
CA LEU A 331 0.46 20.42 9.45
C LEU A 331 0.41 21.92 9.75
N LYS A 332 0.03 22.31 10.96
CA LYS A 332 -0.04 23.72 11.39
C LYS A 332 1.32 24.30 11.77
N ASN A 333 2.22 23.46 12.28
CA ASN A 333 3.50 23.92 12.84
C ASN A 333 4.68 23.87 11.84
N ASP A 334 4.47 23.45 10.58
CA ASP A 334 5.53 23.24 9.58
C ASP A 334 6.65 22.28 10.05
N GLU A 335 6.40 21.47 11.09
CA GLU A 335 7.43 20.73 11.83
C GLU A 335 8.06 19.56 11.06
N ARG A 336 7.52 19.17 9.89
CA ARG A 336 7.93 17.95 9.16
C ARG A 336 8.07 18.10 7.64
N LEU A 337 8.43 19.29 7.14
CA LEU A 337 8.59 19.51 5.70
C LEU A 337 9.66 18.61 5.04
N ASP A 338 10.65 18.13 5.80
CA ASP A 338 11.86 17.48 5.26
C ASP A 338 11.85 15.93 5.31
N GLU A 339 10.98 15.30 6.12
CA GLU A 339 10.93 13.84 6.30
C GLU A 339 9.48 13.31 6.38
N TRP A 340 8.92 12.91 5.23
CA TRP A 340 7.52 12.46 5.12
C TRP A 340 7.37 10.93 5.17
N ASN A 341 7.94 10.30 6.20
CA ASN A 341 7.72 8.88 6.47
C ASN A 341 7.00 8.73 7.83
N TRP A 342 5.70 9.03 7.84
CA TRP A 342 4.87 8.91 9.05
C TRP A 342 4.78 7.45 9.49
N THR A 343 5.41 7.14 10.61
CA THR A 343 5.31 5.82 11.26
C THR A 343 4.19 5.81 12.30
N ILE A 344 3.79 4.63 12.77
CA ILE A 344 2.85 4.52 13.89
C ILE A 344 3.36 5.25 15.15
N ASP A 345 4.67 5.36 15.32
CA ASP A 345 5.31 6.01 16.46
C ASP A 345 5.30 7.54 16.36
N ASP A 346 5.06 8.08 15.16
CA ASP A 346 4.87 9.52 14.96
C ASP A 346 3.46 10.00 15.32
N ILE A 347 2.52 9.10 15.56
CA ILE A 347 1.15 9.44 15.97
C ILE A 347 1.06 9.30 17.49
N ASP A 348 0.93 10.43 18.17
CA ASP A 348 0.94 10.47 19.64
C ASP A 348 -0.10 9.51 20.21
N ALA A 349 0.31 8.77 21.25
CA ALA A 349 -0.50 7.77 21.95
C ALA A 349 -1.00 6.57 21.12
N LEU A 350 -0.77 6.50 19.81
CA LEU A 350 -1.27 5.41 18.96
C LEU A 350 -0.73 4.04 19.40
N THR A 351 0.60 3.86 19.39
CA THR A 351 1.25 2.61 19.84
C THR A 351 0.80 2.19 21.25
N PRO A 352 0.83 3.09 22.26
CA PRO A 352 0.24 2.82 23.58
C PRO A 352 -1.19 2.29 23.61
N LEU A 353 -2.09 2.89 22.82
CA LEU A 353 -3.51 2.52 22.77
C LEU A 353 -3.72 1.18 22.07
N LEU A 354 -2.96 0.92 21.00
CA LEU A 354 -2.99 -0.36 20.29
C LEU A 354 -2.50 -1.50 21.20
N ASP A 355 -1.45 -1.31 21.98
CA ASP A 355 -0.99 -2.31 22.94
C ASP A 355 -2.06 -2.65 23.98
N GLU A 356 -2.77 -1.64 24.46
CA GLU A 356 -3.89 -1.80 25.39
C GLU A 356 -5.06 -2.56 24.75
N ALA A 357 -5.47 -2.17 23.55
CA ALA A 357 -6.52 -2.83 22.79
C ALA A 357 -6.19 -4.30 22.55
N ARG A 358 -4.96 -4.59 22.13
CA ARG A 358 -4.48 -5.95 21.88
C ARG A 358 -4.49 -6.80 23.14
N ARG A 359 -3.96 -6.29 24.26
CA ARG A 359 -3.95 -7.01 25.55
C ARG A 359 -5.37 -7.37 26.03
N ARG A 360 -6.34 -6.51 25.73
CA ARG A 360 -7.74 -6.69 26.13
C ARG A 360 -8.60 -7.37 25.08
N GLY A 361 -8.02 -7.79 23.96
CA GLY A 361 -8.77 -8.44 22.88
C GLY A 361 -9.82 -7.53 22.24
N MET A 362 -9.63 -6.21 22.22
CA MET A 362 -10.58 -5.26 21.64
C MET A 362 -10.55 -5.34 20.11
N ALA A 363 -11.69 -5.06 19.47
CA ALA A 363 -11.69 -4.67 18.07
C ALA A 363 -11.21 -3.21 17.97
N VAL A 364 -10.34 -2.93 17.01
CA VAL A 364 -9.83 -1.59 16.75
C VAL A 364 -10.36 -1.11 15.41
N LEU A 365 -10.96 0.07 15.40
CA LEU A 365 -11.26 0.80 14.19
C LEU A 365 -10.33 2.01 14.14
N ILE A 366 -9.57 2.17 13.07
CA ILE A 366 -8.78 3.38 12.82
C ILE A 366 -9.39 4.09 11.61
N THR A 367 -9.67 5.37 11.76
CA THR A 367 -10.27 6.20 10.72
C THR A 367 -9.82 7.64 10.89
N SER A 368 -10.18 8.49 9.94
CA SER A 368 -10.12 9.94 10.09
C SER A 368 -11.51 10.57 10.11
N ASP A 369 -11.57 11.88 10.30
CA ASP A 369 -12.71 12.74 10.07
C ASP A 369 -12.67 13.36 8.67
N HIS A 370 -11.53 13.90 8.26
CA HIS A 370 -11.23 14.34 6.91
C HIS A 370 -9.78 13.99 6.55
N GLY A 371 -9.43 13.94 5.27
CA GLY A 371 -8.03 13.93 4.88
C GLY A 371 -7.47 15.35 4.69
N HIS A 372 -6.33 15.46 4.03
CA HIS A 372 -5.68 16.75 3.76
C HIS A 372 -5.02 16.78 2.39
N VAL A 373 -4.68 17.98 1.93
CA VAL A 373 -3.73 18.23 0.85
C VAL A 373 -2.50 18.93 1.39
N LEU A 374 -1.32 18.59 0.89
CA LEU A 374 -0.06 19.18 1.31
C LEU A 374 0.29 20.43 0.51
N GLU A 375 0.98 21.36 1.17
CA GLU A 375 1.51 22.56 0.54
C GLU A 375 2.90 22.32 -0.04
N HIS A 376 2.94 22.12 -1.34
CA HIS A 376 4.20 22.11 -2.08
C HIS A 376 4.33 23.30 -3.02
N ARG A 377 3.24 23.64 -3.74
CA ARG A 377 3.26 24.60 -4.86
C ARG A 377 1.96 25.41 -4.97
N GLY A 378 1.24 25.53 -3.87
CA GLY A 378 -0.06 26.21 -3.85
C GLY A 378 0.07 27.67 -4.28
N VAL A 379 -0.88 28.11 -5.10
CA VAL A 379 -1.05 29.53 -5.43
C VAL A 379 -2.14 30.11 -4.54
N LYS A 380 -1.84 31.23 -3.88
CA LYS A 380 -2.85 31.98 -3.13
C LYS A 380 -3.75 32.74 -4.09
N VAL A 381 -5.05 32.46 -4.05
CA VAL A 381 -6.08 33.19 -4.78
C VAL A 381 -6.79 34.11 -3.80
N PRO A 382 -6.72 35.45 -3.96
CA PRO A 382 -7.43 36.37 -3.10
C PRO A 382 -8.95 36.20 -3.24
N THR A 383 -9.62 35.85 -2.14
CA THR A 383 -11.06 35.58 -2.15
C THR A 383 -11.71 36.12 -0.88
N PRO A 384 -12.46 37.24 -0.95
CA PRO A 384 -13.05 37.89 0.23
C PRO A 384 -14.02 37.01 1.03
N GLU A 385 -14.72 36.10 0.37
CA GLU A 385 -15.71 35.20 0.97
C GLU A 385 -15.10 33.93 1.58
N ALA A 386 -13.76 33.81 1.56
CA ALA A 386 -13.05 32.66 2.08
C ALA A 386 -13.33 32.45 3.56
N VAL A 387 -13.84 31.27 3.90
CA VAL A 387 -14.09 30.87 5.30
C VAL A 387 -12.84 30.20 5.87
N ASN A 388 -12.17 29.38 5.07
CA ASN A 388 -10.88 28.80 5.39
C ASN A 388 -9.97 28.75 4.14
N ALA A 389 -8.89 27.97 4.21
CA ALA A 389 -7.96 27.81 3.10
C ALA A 389 -8.58 27.25 1.80
N ARG A 390 -9.70 26.51 1.91
CA ARG A 390 -10.19 25.63 0.84
C ARG A 390 -11.67 25.71 0.50
N TYR A 391 -12.47 26.45 1.26
CA TYR A 391 -13.83 26.79 0.84
C TYR A 391 -14.22 28.22 1.21
N ARG A 392 -15.21 28.71 0.48
CA ARG A 392 -15.85 30.01 0.68
C ARG A 392 -17.36 29.85 0.68
N ASN A 393 -18.03 30.74 1.40
CA ASN A 393 -19.49 30.78 1.38
C ASN A 393 -19.97 31.33 0.03
N VAL A 394 -21.18 30.91 -0.34
CA VAL A 394 -21.91 31.51 -1.46
C VAL A 394 -22.64 32.73 -0.90
N SER A 395 -22.46 33.90 -1.51
CA SER A 395 -23.12 35.12 -1.05
C SER A 395 -24.62 35.04 -1.24
N ASP A 396 -25.39 35.40 -0.20
CA ASP A 396 -26.84 35.48 -0.29
C ASP A 396 -27.28 36.67 -1.18
N GLY A 397 -28.07 36.40 -2.22
CA GLY A 397 -28.82 37.42 -2.96
C GLY A 397 -28.19 38.05 -4.21
N GLY A 398 -27.28 37.35 -4.92
CA GLY A 398 -26.71 37.78 -6.21
C GLY A 398 -26.80 36.73 -7.32
N ASP A 399 -26.32 37.08 -8.52
CA ASP A 399 -26.13 36.18 -9.68
C ASP A 399 -25.38 34.89 -9.30
N GLU A 400 -25.43 33.86 -10.16
CA GLU A 400 -24.70 32.60 -9.94
C GLU A 400 -23.23 32.86 -9.56
N PRO A 401 -22.71 32.20 -8.50
CA PRO A 401 -21.35 32.46 -8.03
C PRO A 401 -20.36 32.16 -9.15
N LEU A 402 -19.47 33.10 -9.44
CA LEU A 402 -18.37 32.87 -10.37
C LEU A 402 -17.45 31.79 -9.79
N VAL A 403 -17.44 30.60 -10.39
CA VAL A 403 -16.59 29.46 -10.02
C VAL A 403 -15.38 29.42 -10.95
N SER A 404 -14.18 29.45 -10.39
CA SER A 404 -12.94 29.33 -11.16
C SER A 404 -12.67 27.87 -11.60
N GLU A 405 -11.73 27.68 -12.52
CA GLU A 405 -11.29 26.35 -12.96
C GLU A 405 -10.74 25.45 -11.83
N ALA A 406 -10.37 26.01 -10.67
CA ALA A 406 -9.85 25.27 -9.51
C ALA A 406 -10.91 24.98 -8.43
N GLU A 407 -12.14 25.44 -8.64
CA GLU A 407 -13.25 25.40 -7.70
C GLU A 407 -14.38 24.49 -8.20
N MET A 408 -15.21 24.02 -7.26
CA MET A 408 -16.49 23.36 -7.51
C MET A 408 -17.55 23.97 -6.60
N MET A 409 -18.76 24.17 -7.14
CA MET A 409 -19.93 24.51 -6.35
C MET A 409 -20.51 23.24 -5.73
N LEU A 410 -20.73 23.23 -4.42
CA LEU A 410 -21.32 22.12 -3.69
C LEU A 410 -22.60 22.60 -3.01
N ALA A 411 -23.69 21.86 -3.22
CA ALA A 411 -24.99 22.17 -2.66
C ALA A 411 -25.72 20.89 -2.25
N GLY A 412 -26.81 21.02 -1.50
CA GLY A 412 -27.67 19.89 -1.11
C GLY A 412 -27.47 19.43 0.33
N PRO A 413 -28.21 18.38 0.77
CA PRO A 413 -28.39 18.04 2.18
C PRO A 413 -27.12 17.65 2.95
N ARG A 414 -26.06 17.25 2.24
CA ARG A 414 -24.76 16.89 2.84
C ARG A 414 -23.83 18.08 3.06
N VAL A 415 -24.15 19.25 2.49
CA VAL A 415 -23.39 20.47 2.70
C VAL A 415 -23.98 21.19 3.92
N VAL A 416 -23.31 21.00 5.04
CA VAL A 416 -23.75 21.49 6.35
C VAL A 416 -23.64 23.01 6.37
N GLU A 417 -24.71 23.67 6.84
CA GLU A 417 -24.88 25.13 6.85
C GLU A 417 -25.13 25.79 5.49
N GLY A 418 -25.40 25.01 4.44
CA GLY A 418 -25.83 25.52 3.13
C GLY A 418 -24.76 25.40 2.05
N PRO A 419 -25.03 25.91 0.83
CA PRO A 419 -24.14 25.75 -0.31
C PRO A 419 -22.80 26.49 -0.13
N ILE A 420 -21.74 25.92 -0.69
CA ILE A 420 -20.37 26.46 -0.64
C ILE A 420 -19.70 26.37 -2.01
N VAL A 421 -18.66 27.17 -2.23
CA VAL A 421 -17.68 26.93 -3.29
C VAL A 421 -16.40 26.40 -2.65
N ALA A 422 -15.96 25.23 -3.10
CA ALA A 422 -14.83 24.50 -2.53
C ALA A 422 -13.73 24.27 -3.58
N LEU A 423 -12.48 24.35 -3.17
CA LEU A 423 -11.34 24.01 -4.03
C LEU A 423 -11.31 22.50 -4.23
N TRP A 424 -11.20 22.07 -5.49
CA TRP A 424 -10.84 20.69 -5.83
C TRP A 424 -9.36 20.56 -6.12
N SER A 425 -8.71 21.63 -6.60
CA SER A 425 -7.27 21.64 -6.88
C SER A 425 -6.45 21.68 -5.59
N ALA A 426 -5.44 20.82 -5.45
CA ALA A 426 -4.46 20.87 -4.36
C ALA A 426 -3.47 22.05 -4.50
N ASP A 427 -3.26 22.54 -5.73
CA ASP A 427 -2.31 23.63 -6.05
C ASP A 427 -2.91 25.04 -5.80
N THR A 428 -3.96 25.16 -5.00
CA THR A 428 -4.65 26.44 -4.78
C THR A 428 -5.12 26.56 -3.34
N ARG A 429 -5.05 27.78 -2.79
CA ARG A 429 -5.56 28.13 -1.45
C ARG A 429 -6.07 29.56 -1.42
N TYR A 430 -6.98 29.86 -0.50
CA TYR A 430 -7.44 31.24 -0.26
C TYR A 430 -6.60 31.98 0.80
N THR A 431 -6.04 31.25 1.75
CA THR A 431 -5.34 31.81 2.91
C THR A 431 -3.82 31.91 2.72
N ASN A 432 -3.12 32.36 3.76
CA ASN A 432 -1.66 32.30 3.80
C ASN A 432 -1.17 30.84 3.82
N ARG A 433 0.12 30.67 3.54
CA ARG A 433 0.78 29.37 3.48
C ARG A 433 0.77 28.67 4.85
N ALA A 434 0.49 27.37 4.86
CA ALA A 434 0.69 26.42 5.96
C ALA A 434 1.21 25.09 5.37
N ALA A 435 1.60 24.09 6.16
CA ALA A 435 2.15 22.83 5.62
C ALA A 435 1.09 21.98 4.88
N GLY A 436 -0.18 22.13 5.24
CA GLY A 436 -1.30 21.46 4.60
C GLY A 436 -2.63 22.12 4.90
N TYR A 437 -3.65 21.65 4.19
CA TYR A 437 -4.98 22.27 4.21
C TYR A 437 -6.09 21.22 4.10
N HIS A 438 -7.26 21.58 4.57
CA HIS A 438 -8.48 20.81 4.43
C HIS A 438 -9.71 21.75 4.27
N GLY A 439 -10.84 21.19 3.87
CA GLY A 439 -12.13 21.89 3.75
C GLY A 439 -12.67 21.96 2.32
N GLY A 440 -11.88 21.51 1.34
CA GLY A 440 -12.24 21.46 -0.06
C GLY A 440 -12.98 20.18 -0.45
N VAL A 441 -12.82 19.79 -1.72
CA VAL A 441 -13.39 18.58 -2.32
C VAL A 441 -12.34 17.79 -3.11
N HIS A 442 -11.05 18.03 -2.85
CA HIS A 442 -10.00 17.18 -3.41
C HIS A 442 -10.22 15.75 -2.90
N PRO A 443 -9.97 14.70 -3.71
CA PRO A 443 -10.21 13.33 -3.30
C PRO A 443 -9.44 12.93 -2.02
N ALA A 444 -8.24 13.47 -1.83
CA ALA A 444 -7.47 13.29 -0.60
C ALA A 444 -8.11 13.88 0.66
N GLU A 445 -8.95 14.90 0.54
CA GLU A 445 -9.70 15.48 1.66
C GLU A 445 -11.01 14.73 1.90
N PHE A 446 -11.69 14.36 0.82
CA PHE A 446 -13.04 13.81 0.85
C PHE A 446 -13.09 12.30 1.13
N THR A 447 -12.05 11.55 0.73
CA THR A 447 -11.99 10.09 0.86
C THR A 447 -11.33 9.68 2.16
N ILE A 448 -12.11 9.10 3.08
CA ILE A 448 -11.65 8.80 4.43
C ILE A 448 -11.40 7.30 4.58
N PRO A 449 -10.17 6.89 4.91
CA PRO A 449 -9.84 5.47 5.03
C PRO A 449 -10.51 4.85 6.27
N VAL A 450 -10.95 3.60 6.14
CA VAL A 450 -11.51 2.80 7.23
C VAL A 450 -10.69 1.53 7.38
N LEU A 451 -9.92 1.46 8.47
CA LEU A 451 -9.12 0.29 8.82
C LEU A 451 -9.78 -0.42 10.00
N ALA A 452 -10.15 -1.68 9.81
CA ALA A 452 -10.84 -2.48 10.82
C ALA A 452 -9.98 -3.67 11.22
N TYR A 453 -9.62 -3.76 12.50
CA TYR A 453 -8.68 -4.74 13.00
C TYR A 453 -9.25 -5.59 14.11
N LEU A 454 -8.87 -6.86 14.10
CA LEU A 454 -8.92 -7.74 15.26
C LEU A 454 -7.49 -8.17 15.61
N PRO A 455 -7.22 -8.48 16.90
CA PRO A 455 -5.94 -9.07 17.28
C PRO A 455 -5.67 -10.35 16.50
N ASP A 456 -4.41 -10.58 16.14
CA ASP A 456 -4.02 -11.75 15.36
C ASP A 456 -4.46 -13.07 16.01
N GLY A 457 -5.02 -13.95 15.19
CA GLY A 457 -5.54 -15.24 15.63
C GLY A 457 -6.91 -15.20 16.31
N ALA A 458 -7.63 -14.07 16.28
CA ALA A 458 -9.01 -14.01 16.75
C ALA A 458 -9.92 -14.96 15.94
N THR A 459 -10.48 -15.98 16.61
CA THR A 459 -11.42 -16.95 16.01
C THR A 459 -12.85 -16.84 16.53
N GLU A 460 -13.05 -16.11 17.62
CA GLU A 460 -14.34 -15.93 18.29
C GLU A 460 -14.79 -14.47 18.22
N HIS A 461 -16.08 -14.20 18.40
CA HIS A 461 -16.61 -12.84 18.43
C HIS A 461 -16.15 -11.97 17.24
N ILE A 462 -16.06 -12.57 16.05
CA ILE A 462 -15.81 -11.85 14.80
C ILE A 462 -17.08 -11.06 14.48
N PRO A 463 -17.01 -9.74 14.28
CA PRO A 463 -18.18 -8.94 13.96
C PRO A 463 -18.92 -9.46 12.72
N PRO A 464 -20.26 -9.58 12.76
CA PRO A 464 -21.02 -10.09 11.62
C PRO A 464 -20.77 -9.28 10.36
N GLY A 465 -20.44 -9.98 9.27
CA GLY A 465 -20.17 -9.35 7.97
C GLY A 465 -18.74 -8.89 7.77
N TRP A 466 -17.89 -8.88 8.80
CA TRP A 466 -16.46 -8.60 8.63
C TRP A 466 -15.77 -9.75 7.92
N ARG A 467 -14.97 -9.42 6.91
CA ARG A 467 -14.28 -10.41 6.08
C ARG A 467 -12.80 -10.11 6.14
N GLN A 468 -12.01 -11.07 6.61
CA GLN A 468 -10.56 -10.89 6.71
C GLN A 468 -9.98 -10.50 5.35
N LEU A 469 -9.14 -9.47 5.32
CA LEU A 469 -8.36 -9.14 4.14
C LEU A 469 -7.31 -10.22 3.90
N THR A 470 -7.18 -10.65 2.65
CA THR A 470 -6.05 -11.48 2.21
C THR A 470 -4.87 -10.59 1.81
N ASP A 471 -3.64 -11.14 1.75
CA ASP A 471 -2.33 -10.47 1.59
C ASP A 471 -2.11 -9.55 0.35
N THR A 472 -3.17 -9.13 -0.34
CA THR A 472 -3.12 -8.28 -1.54
C THR A 472 -4.24 -7.25 -1.53
N TYR A 473 -4.12 -6.24 -0.65
CA TYR A 473 -4.84 -4.97 -0.78
C TYR A 473 -4.01 -3.91 -1.54
N GLU A 474 -2.75 -4.20 -1.85
CA GLU A 474 -1.88 -3.35 -2.66
C GLU A 474 -2.26 -3.43 -4.16
N PRO A 475 -2.20 -2.32 -4.91
CA PRO A 475 -2.48 -2.34 -6.33
C PRO A 475 -1.38 -3.11 -7.08
N HIS A 476 -1.77 -3.69 -8.22
CA HIS A 476 -0.92 -4.57 -9.03
C HIS A 476 0.42 -3.95 -9.50
N TRP A 477 0.54 -2.61 -9.49
CA TRP A 477 1.76 -1.88 -9.84
C TRP A 477 2.66 -1.55 -8.64
N TRP A 478 2.23 -1.79 -7.40
CA TRP A 478 2.96 -1.40 -6.18
C TRP A 478 4.18 -2.27 -5.88
N LYS A 479 4.04 -3.61 -6.00
CA LYS A 479 5.14 -4.56 -5.74
C LYS A 479 6.12 -4.55 -6.89
N LEU A 480 7.38 -4.17 -6.65
CA LEU A 480 8.40 -4.09 -7.71
C LEU A 480 8.96 -5.46 -8.13
N ASP A 481 8.89 -6.45 -7.24
CA ASP A 481 9.49 -7.79 -7.40
C ASP A 481 8.60 -8.80 -8.14
N THR A 482 7.47 -8.35 -8.70
CA THR A 482 6.61 -9.18 -9.55
C THR A 482 6.79 -8.80 -11.02
N THR A 483 7.60 -9.58 -11.74
CA THR A 483 7.55 -9.60 -13.21
C THR A 483 6.84 -10.87 -13.69
N ARG A 484 5.62 -10.67 -14.18
CA ARG A 484 5.12 -11.16 -15.49
C ARG A 484 3.73 -10.55 -15.68
N LEU A 485 3.63 -9.59 -16.61
CA LEU A 485 2.35 -9.17 -17.17
C LEU A 485 1.72 -10.40 -17.83
N HIS A 486 0.69 -10.97 -17.20
CA HIS A 486 -0.29 -11.71 -17.98
C HIS A 486 -1.06 -10.67 -18.80
N ALA A 487 -0.92 -10.75 -20.12
CA ALA A 487 -1.78 -10.02 -21.03
C ALA A 487 -3.24 -10.42 -20.73
N THR A 488 -3.99 -9.49 -20.13
CA THR A 488 -5.42 -9.65 -19.92
C THR A 488 -6.07 -9.73 -21.29
N SER A 489 -6.59 -10.90 -21.64
CA SER A 489 -7.45 -11.07 -22.82
C SER A 489 -8.74 -10.27 -22.55
N ALA A 490 -9.04 -9.30 -23.40
CA ALA A 490 -10.26 -8.52 -23.32
C ALA A 490 -11.51 -9.42 -23.40
N PRO A 491 -12.58 -9.15 -22.63
CA PRO A 491 -13.84 -9.86 -22.79
C PRO A 491 -14.52 -9.43 -24.09
N THR A 492 -14.77 -10.39 -24.99
CA THR A 492 -15.62 -10.17 -26.16
C THR A 492 -17.05 -9.91 -25.69
N PHE A 493 -17.53 -8.70 -25.91
CA PHE A 493 -18.93 -8.34 -25.73
C PHE A 493 -19.78 -9.15 -26.71
N ALA A 494 -20.66 -9.99 -26.17
CA ALA A 494 -21.77 -10.56 -26.92
C ALA A 494 -22.92 -9.54 -26.91
N GLU A 495 -23.14 -8.86 -28.04
CA GLU A 495 -24.36 -8.09 -28.26
C GLU A 495 -25.55 -9.03 -28.48
N THR A 496 -26.49 -9.01 -27.54
CA THR A 496 -27.84 -9.50 -27.73
C THR A 496 -28.68 -8.43 -28.44
N GLY A 497 -29.20 -8.76 -29.62
CA GLY A 497 -30.21 -7.99 -30.35
C GLY A 497 -31.34 -8.88 -30.87
N THR A 498 -32.36 -9.02 -30.03
CA THR A 498 -33.77 -9.42 -30.26
C THR A 498 -34.31 -9.50 -31.71
N THR A 499 -34.96 -10.61 -32.10
CA THR A 499 -36.44 -10.80 -32.10
C THR A 499 -36.86 -12.05 -32.91
N GLN A 500 -37.84 -12.76 -32.35
CA GLN A 500 -38.58 -13.93 -32.85
C GLN A 500 -39.32 -13.66 -34.18
N PRO A 501 -39.69 -14.67 -35.02
CA PRO A 501 -40.82 -15.53 -34.64
C PRO A 501 -40.87 -16.99 -35.13
N THR A 502 -41.45 -17.82 -34.25
CA THR A 502 -42.47 -18.86 -34.49
C THR A 502 -42.16 -20.23 -35.12
N LYS A 503 -42.61 -21.23 -34.33
CA LYS A 503 -43.33 -22.48 -34.69
C LYS A 503 -42.53 -23.78 -34.90
N SER A 504 -42.73 -24.65 -33.92
CA SER A 504 -43.18 -26.05 -34.03
C SER A 504 -42.20 -27.15 -34.50
N ARG A 505 -41.68 -27.87 -33.50
CA ARG A 505 -41.75 -29.34 -33.32
C ARG A 505 -41.76 -30.22 -34.58
N ARG A 506 -40.66 -30.97 -34.78
CA ARG A 506 -40.66 -32.43 -35.02
C ARG A 506 -39.24 -33.03 -34.94
N THR A 507 -39.09 -34.05 -34.11
CA THR A 507 -38.03 -35.08 -34.14
C THR A 507 -38.31 -36.10 -35.28
N PRO A 508 -37.52 -37.17 -35.46
CA PRO A 508 -36.16 -37.23 -36.03
C PRO A 508 -36.09 -38.27 -37.18
N LYS A 509 -35.01 -38.34 -37.99
CA LYS A 509 -34.52 -39.62 -38.55
C LYS A 509 -33.23 -39.55 -39.38
N LYS A 510 -32.29 -40.42 -38.97
CA LYS A 510 -31.34 -41.27 -39.73
C LYS A 510 -31.17 -41.04 -41.24
N SER A 511 -29.92 -40.90 -41.68
CA SER A 511 -29.17 -41.92 -42.46
C SER A 511 -27.78 -41.40 -42.88
N ALA A 512 -26.73 -42.19 -42.68
CA ALA A 512 -25.43 -42.10 -43.38
C ALA A 512 -25.52 -42.86 -44.73
N PRO A 513 -24.45 -43.07 -45.53
CA PRO A 513 -23.15 -42.38 -45.73
C PRO A 513 -22.82 -42.15 -47.24
N GLN A 514 -21.56 -41.75 -47.54
CA GLN A 514 -20.75 -42.02 -48.76
C GLN A 514 -20.48 -40.92 -49.81
N ASP A 515 -19.21 -40.99 -50.26
CA ASP A 515 -18.57 -40.60 -51.53
C ASP A 515 -18.27 -39.12 -51.80
N THR A 516 -17.00 -38.69 -51.83
CA THR A 516 -15.89 -38.91 -52.81
C THR A 516 -16.08 -38.20 -54.16
N GLY A 517 -15.05 -37.47 -54.57
CA GLY A 517 -14.85 -36.90 -55.91
C GLY A 517 -14.78 -35.37 -55.94
N LEU A 518 -13.57 -34.77 -55.99
CA LEU A 518 -12.73 -34.47 -57.18
C LEU A 518 -13.17 -33.23 -57.99
N PHE A 519 -12.31 -32.21 -57.99
CA PHE A 519 -11.88 -31.26 -59.05
C PHE A 519 -10.89 -30.30 -58.34
N GLU A 520 -9.55 -30.44 -58.41
CA GLU A 520 -8.61 -30.05 -59.49
C GLU A 520 -8.95 -28.69 -60.16
N ILE A 521 -8.07 -27.71 -60.42
CA ILE A 521 -6.61 -27.50 -60.33
C ILE A 521 -6.35 -25.99 -60.58
N ALA A 522 -5.27 -25.44 -59.99
CA ALA A 522 -4.27 -24.47 -60.52
C ALA A 522 -3.67 -23.66 -59.34
N VAL A 523 -2.46 -23.86 -58.80
CA VAL A 523 -1.08 -23.94 -59.35
C VAL A 523 -0.78 -22.67 -60.16
N SER A 524 0.15 -21.77 -59.80
CA SER A 524 1.56 -21.89 -59.35
C SER A 524 2.11 -20.46 -59.03
N PRO A 525 3.42 -20.21 -58.75
CA PRO A 525 4.37 -20.79 -57.78
C PRO A 525 5.19 -19.71 -57.00
N GLN A 526 5.97 -20.15 -56.00
CA GLN A 526 7.09 -19.39 -55.39
C GLN A 526 8.34 -19.35 -56.32
N PRO A 527 9.46 -18.67 -55.96
CA PRO A 527 10.47 -19.19 -54.99
C PRO A 527 11.09 -18.05 -54.13
N SER A 528 11.98 -18.18 -53.14
CA SER A 528 12.97 -19.19 -52.75
C SER A 528 13.47 -18.92 -51.31
N GLU A 529 13.59 -20.00 -50.53
CA GLU A 529 14.70 -20.40 -49.64
C GLU A 529 15.57 -19.35 -48.90
N THR A 530 15.60 -19.48 -47.57
CA THR A 530 16.85 -19.80 -46.84
C THR A 530 16.53 -20.41 -45.49
N GLU A 531 17.03 -21.62 -45.28
CA GLU A 531 16.93 -22.41 -44.05
C GLU A 531 17.72 -21.77 -42.91
N GLY A 532 17.12 -21.74 -41.72
CA GLY A 532 17.74 -21.33 -40.48
C GLY A 532 17.05 -22.03 -39.33
N THR A 533 17.47 -23.25 -39.04
CA THR A 533 17.05 -24.05 -37.88
C THR A 533 17.40 -23.31 -36.59
N LEU A 534 16.46 -22.56 -36.04
CA LEU A 534 16.53 -22.07 -34.66
C LEU A 534 15.82 -23.08 -33.76
N LEU A 535 16.62 -23.95 -33.16
CA LEU A 535 16.26 -24.64 -31.93
C LEU A 535 15.83 -23.56 -30.91
N SER A 536 14.54 -23.51 -30.60
CA SER A 536 14.03 -22.75 -29.46
C SER A 536 14.52 -23.43 -28.18
N VAL A 537 15.72 -23.08 -27.72
CA VAL A 537 16.14 -23.35 -26.36
C VAL A 537 15.30 -22.45 -25.47
N GLN A 538 14.25 -23.01 -24.86
CA GLN A 538 13.59 -22.37 -23.73
C GLN A 538 14.66 -22.14 -22.65
N ALA A 539 15.03 -20.88 -22.43
CA ALA A 539 15.91 -20.53 -21.32
C ALA A 539 15.17 -20.91 -20.02
N GLN A 540 15.64 -21.98 -19.37
CA GLN A 540 15.14 -22.40 -18.05
C GLN A 540 15.33 -21.26 -17.06
N SER A 541 14.39 -21.10 -16.12
CA SER A 541 14.48 -20.04 -15.11
C SER A 541 15.74 -20.22 -14.24
N PRO A 542 16.35 -19.12 -13.75
CA PRO A 542 17.52 -19.21 -12.86
C PRO A 542 17.29 -20.07 -11.61
N VAL A 543 16.05 -20.13 -11.10
CA VAL A 543 15.67 -20.98 -9.97
C VAL A 543 15.64 -22.45 -10.36
N GLU A 544 15.12 -22.80 -11.54
CA GLU A 544 15.15 -24.19 -12.03
C GLU A 544 16.58 -24.69 -12.22
N GLN A 545 17.47 -23.86 -12.78
CA GLN A 545 18.89 -24.22 -12.93
C GLN A 545 19.59 -24.42 -11.59
N LEU A 546 19.28 -23.57 -10.59
CA LEU A 546 19.80 -23.70 -9.23
C LEU A 546 19.31 -24.99 -8.56
N LEU A 547 18.04 -25.33 -8.74
CA LEU A 547 17.46 -26.57 -8.19
C LEU A 547 18.00 -27.81 -8.90
N ASP A 548 18.19 -27.77 -10.23
CA ASP A 548 18.84 -28.87 -10.96
C ASP A 548 20.25 -29.11 -10.41
N GLY A 549 21.06 -28.05 -10.25
CA GLY A 549 22.38 -28.16 -9.64
C GLY A 549 22.34 -28.68 -8.19
N LEU A 550 21.33 -28.29 -7.40
CA LEU A 550 21.17 -28.75 -6.02
C LEU A 550 20.82 -30.24 -5.96
N PHE A 551 19.89 -30.70 -6.80
CA PHE A 551 19.48 -32.11 -6.84
C PHE A 551 20.54 -33.02 -7.46
N ASP A 552 21.40 -32.49 -8.35
CA ASP A 552 22.56 -33.19 -8.91
C ASP A 552 23.78 -33.19 -7.96
N SER A 553 23.76 -32.40 -6.88
CA SER A 553 24.86 -32.30 -5.92
C SER A 553 25.01 -33.59 -5.09
N PRO A 554 26.20 -34.23 -5.08
CA PRO A 554 26.45 -35.41 -4.25
C PRO A 554 26.19 -35.15 -2.76
N ALA A 555 26.54 -33.95 -2.28
CA ALA A 555 26.32 -33.56 -0.89
C ALA A 555 24.83 -33.51 -0.52
N PHE A 556 23.97 -33.05 -1.45
CA PHE A 556 22.53 -33.01 -1.24
C PHE A 556 21.92 -34.42 -1.24
N SER A 557 22.38 -35.29 -2.15
CA SER A 557 21.97 -36.70 -2.17
C SER A 557 22.36 -37.44 -0.89
N ASP A 558 23.55 -37.18 -0.36
CA ASP A 558 24.01 -37.76 0.90
C ASP A 558 23.16 -37.28 2.09
N GLN A 559 22.81 -35.99 2.16
CA GLN A 559 21.91 -35.45 3.18
C GLN A 559 20.50 -36.05 3.09
N LEU A 560 19.99 -36.24 1.87
CA LEU A 560 18.69 -36.87 1.64
C LEU A 560 18.67 -38.33 2.13
N ALA A 561 19.79 -39.05 2.01
CA ALA A 561 19.95 -40.42 2.50
C ALA A 561 20.04 -40.54 4.03
N LEU A 562 20.45 -39.48 4.73
CA LEU A 562 20.53 -39.42 6.19
C LEU A 562 19.16 -39.20 6.87
N LEU A 563 18.14 -38.80 6.11
CA LEU A 563 16.80 -38.60 6.66
C LEU A 563 16.14 -39.96 7.02
N PRO A 564 15.53 -40.09 8.22
CA PRO A 564 14.93 -41.34 8.68
C PRO A 564 13.67 -41.75 7.88
N ARG A 565 13.13 -40.84 7.05
CA ARG A 565 11.97 -41.09 6.19
C ARG A 565 12.26 -40.61 4.78
N LYS A 566 11.94 -41.45 3.80
CA LYS A 566 12.03 -41.08 2.37
C LYS A 566 11.10 -39.90 2.09
N GLN A 567 11.68 -38.82 1.54
CA GLN A 567 10.92 -37.66 1.08
C GLN A 567 10.51 -37.85 -0.38
N ASP A 568 9.40 -37.20 -0.75
CA ASP A 568 8.93 -37.14 -2.13
C ASP A 568 9.74 -36.05 -2.87
N PRO A 569 10.57 -36.41 -3.88
CA PRO A 569 11.48 -35.46 -4.53
C PRO A 569 10.74 -34.32 -5.21
N GLU A 570 9.53 -34.55 -5.73
CA GLU A 570 8.73 -33.52 -6.39
C GLU A 570 8.25 -32.47 -5.38
N ARG A 571 7.78 -32.91 -4.21
CA ARG A 571 7.35 -32.00 -3.13
C ARG A 571 8.51 -31.22 -2.55
N LEU A 572 9.67 -31.85 -2.43
CA LEU A 572 10.89 -31.20 -1.98
C LEU A 572 11.31 -30.12 -2.96
N ARG A 573 11.28 -30.43 -4.27
CA ARG A 573 11.60 -29.50 -5.34
C ARG A 573 10.66 -28.30 -5.35
N GLN A 574 9.35 -28.52 -5.17
CA GLN A 574 8.36 -27.43 -5.09
C GLN A 574 8.54 -26.54 -3.86
N ALA A 575 8.83 -27.12 -2.69
CA ALA A 575 9.11 -26.37 -1.47
C ALA A 575 10.36 -25.50 -1.58
N LEU A 576 11.43 -26.06 -2.15
CA LEU A 576 12.69 -25.37 -2.36
C LEU A 576 12.58 -24.32 -3.46
N ALA A 577 11.80 -24.55 -4.52
CA ALA A 577 11.48 -23.54 -5.52
C ALA A 577 10.82 -22.32 -4.88
N ALA A 578 9.77 -22.53 -4.08
CA ALA A 578 9.10 -21.45 -3.38
C ALA A 578 10.04 -20.67 -2.45
N LEU A 579 10.92 -21.37 -1.72
CA LEU A 579 11.93 -20.73 -0.86
C LEU A 579 13.00 -19.97 -1.64
N CYS A 580 13.48 -20.50 -2.77
CA CYS A 580 14.44 -19.83 -3.64
C CYS A 580 13.86 -18.59 -4.35
N GLU A 581 12.56 -18.60 -4.66
CA GLU A 581 11.87 -17.47 -5.29
C GLU A 581 11.61 -16.32 -4.31
N ASN A 582 11.27 -16.64 -3.05
CA ASN A 582 10.78 -15.65 -2.10
C ASN A 582 11.78 -15.31 -0.99
N ASN A 583 12.85 -16.09 -0.82
CA ASN A 583 13.86 -16.05 0.23
C ASN A 583 13.34 -16.20 1.67
N THR A 584 12.16 -15.69 1.99
CA THR A 584 11.53 -15.76 3.31
C THR A 584 10.06 -16.12 3.16
N LEU A 585 9.62 -17.23 3.75
CA LEU A 585 8.24 -17.71 3.65
C LEU A 585 7.72 -18.26 4.99
N PRO A 586 6.44 -18.03 5.33
CA PRO A 586 5.79 -18.70 6.45
C PRO A 586 5.82 -20.23 6.28
N LEU A 587 5.90 -20.99 7.40
CA LEU A 587 5.95 -22.46 7.36
C LEU A 587 4.78 -23.04 6.57
N THR A 588 3.60 -22.43 6.71
CA THR A 588 2.36 -22.85 6.05
C THR A 588 2.42 -22.64 4.54
N ALA A 589 3.08 -21.59 4.06
CA ALA A 589 3.28 -21.33 2.63
C ALA A 589 4.28 -22.32 2.02
N VAL A 590 5.37 -22.64 2.73
CA VAL A 590 6.34 -23.68 2.32
C VAL A 590 5.67 -25.06 2.24
N ALA A 591 4.82 -25.38 3.22
CA ALA A 591 4.06 -26.63 3.22
C ALA A 591 3.00 -26.66 2.09
N ALA A 592 2.32 -25.54 1.85
CA ALA A 592 1.33 -25.44 0.78
C ALA A 592 1.96 -25.59 -0.62
N ALA A 593 3.15 -25.00 -0.84
CA ALA A 593 3.92 -25.18 -2.07
C ALA A 593 4.26 -26.67 -2.32
N ALA A 594 4.52 -27.43 -1.24
CA ALA A 594 4.77 -28.88 -1.29
C ALA A 594 3.49 -29.75 -1.34
N GLY A 595 2.30 -29.15 -1.48
CA GLY A 595 1.02 -29.85 -1.45
C GLY A 595 0.69 -30.51 -0.09
N MET A 596 1.19 -29.94 1.01
CA MET A 596 1.00 -30.48 2.37
C MET A 596 0.01 -29.65 3.19
N PRO A 597 -0.80 -30.28 4.07
CA PRO A 597 -1.69 -29.55 4.97
C PRO A 597 -0.93 -28.65 5.98
N PRO A 598 -1.49 -27.50 6.39
CA PRO A 598 -0.85 -26.58 7.33
C PRO A 598 -0.41 -27.22 8.66
N ALA A 599 -1.15 -28.22 9.15
CA ALA A 599 -0.80 -28.95 10.37
C ALA A 599 0.56 -29.67 10.31
N ARG A 600 1.09 -29.95 9.10
CA ARG A 600 2.40 -30.59 8.89
C ARG A 600 3.54 -29.60 8.66
N ALA A 601 3.26 -28.30 8.61
CA ALA A 601 4.21 -27.26 8.25
C ALA A 601 5.44 -27.22 9.14
N ARG A 602 5.26 -27.28 10.47
CA ARG A 602 6.38 -27.23 11.43
C ARG A 602 7.30 -28.45 11.32
N GLY A 603 6.72 -29.63 11.15
CA GLY A 603 7.50 -30.87 10.97
C GLY A 603 8.26 -30.88 9.65
N TYR A 604 7.64 -30.36 8.59
CA TYR A 604 8.27 -30.30 7.27
C TYR A 604 9.38 -29.25 7.22
N ALA A 605 9.19 -28.10 7.87
CA ALA A 605 10.23 -27.10 8.05
C ALA A 605 11.47 -27.66 8.75
N ALA A 606 11.29 -28.44 9.81
CA ALA A 606 12.41 -29.11 10.50
C ALA A 606 13.16 -30.09 9.59
N VAL A 607 12.46 -30.81 8.70
CA VAL A 607 13.08 -31.70 7.70
C VAL A 607 13.91 -30.88 6.69
N LEU A 608 13.38 -29.77 6.19
CA LEU A 608 14.10 -28.89 5.27
C LEU A 608 15.34 -28.25 5.93
N THR A 609 15.21 -27.80 7.18
CA THR A 609 16.33 -27.25 7.96
C THR A 609 17.42 -28.30 8.18
N GLN A 610 17.05 -29.54 8.52
CA GLN A 610 18.00 -30.65 8.65
C GLN A 610 18.69 -30.98 7.32
N LEU A 611 17.97 -30.90 6.20
CA LEU A 611 18.50 -31.22 4.88
C LEU A 611 19.48 -30.15 4.37
N LEU A 612 19.19 -28.88 4.63
CA LEU A 612 19.95 -27.75 4.08
C LEU A 612 21.06 -27.24 4.99
N ASN A 613 21.02 -27.46 6.31
CA ASN A 613 22.03 -26.95 7.22
C ASN A 613 23.10 -28.02 7.50
N MET A 614 24.24 -27.94 6.81
CA MET A 614 25.37 -28.84 7.01
C MET A 614 26.46 -28.18 7.87
N ASP A 615 27.11 -28.96 8.72
CA ASP A 615 28.29 -28.55 9.51
C ASP A 615 28.14 -27.22 10.28
N GLY A 616 26.91 -26.90 10.70
CA GLY A 616 26.58 -25.70 11.49
C GLY A 616 26.31 -24.43 10.67
N VAL A 617 26.35 -24.51 9.34
CA VAL A 617 25.97 -23.39 8.45
C VAL A 617 24.44 -23.31 8.37
N GLN A 618 23.87 -22.15 8.73
CA GLN A 618 22.42 -21.92 8.73
C GLN A 618 21.91 -21.45 7.36
N VAL A 619 21.98 -22.32 6.36
CA VAL A 619 21.44 -22.05 5.02
C VAL A 619 19.94 -21.73 5.07
N LEU A 620 19.21 -22.41 5.94
CA LEU A 620 17.80 -22.20 6.21
C LEU A 620 17.59 -21.93 7.71
N GLU A 621 17.09 -20.74 8.04
CA GLU A 621 16.87 -20.26 9.41
C GLU A 621 15.37 -20.22 9.73
N LEU A 622 14.99 -20.69 10.92
CA LEU A 622 13.66 -20.42 11.49
C LEU A 622 13.74 -19.12 12.29
N LEU A 623 12.97 -18.10 11.87
CA LEU A 623 12.98 -16.79 12.52
C LEU A 623 12.41 -16.85 13.96
N PRO A 624 12.67 -15.82 14.80
CA PRO A 624 12.23 -15.79 16.20
C PRO A 624 10.71 -15.92 16.41
N ASP A 625 9.91 -15.64 15.37
CA ASP A 625 8.46 -15.82 15.36
C ASP A 625 8.02 -17.31 15.40
N ASN A 626 8.96 -18.26 15.23
CA ASN A 626 8.75 -19.70 15.13
C ASN A 626 7.77 -20.12 14.02
N LYS A 627 7.53 -19.24 13.04
CA LYS A 627 6.52 -19.39 11.98
C LYS A 627 7.04 -19.06 10.60
N THR A 628 8.26 -18.54 10.47
CA THR A 628 8.82 -18.12 9.18
C THR A 628 10.18 -18.74 8.93
N LEU A 629 10.38 -19.29 7.73
CA LEU A 629 11.68 -19.77 7.25
C LEU A 629 12.33 -18.70 6.37
N LYS A 630 13.62 -18.47 6.59
CA LYS A 630 14.47 -17.62 5.77
C LYS A 630 15.59 -18.46 5.16
N LEU A 631 15.61 -18.55 3.84
CA LEU A 631 16.69 -19.14 3.05
C LEU A 631 17.77 -18.09 2.77
N ASN A 632 19.03 -18.46 2.88
CA ASN A 632 20.17 -17.67 2.43
C ASN A 632 20.72 -18.27 1.12
N PRO A 633 20.39 -17.70 -0.06
CA PRO A 633 20.80 -18.25 -1.34
C PRO A 633 22.32 -18.25 -1.56
N ALA A 634 23.05 -17.31 -0.94
CA ALA A 634 24.50 -17.26 -1.06
C ALA A 634 25.15 -18.44 -0.33
N TRP A 635 24.66 -18.77 0.88
CA TRP A 635 25.13 -19.93 1.63
C TRP A 635 24.67 -21.25 1.01
N LEU A 636 23.46 -21.31 0.45
CA LEU A 636 23.00 -22.46 -0.32
C LEU A 636 23.95 -22.77 -1.48
N ARG A 637 24.29 -21.77 -2.29
CA ARG A 637 25.23 -21.93 -3.42
C ARG A 637 26.62 -22.35 -2.95
N ALA A 638 27.16 -21.67 -1.94
CA ALA A 638 28.49 -21.94 -1.41
C ALA A 638 28.61 -23.34 -0.79
N GLN A 639 27.60 -23.78 -0.04
CA GLN A 639 27.62 -25.07 0.66
C GLN A 639 27.49 -26.26 -0.30
N PHE A 640 26.65 -26.15 -1.33
CA PHE A 640 26.39 -27.24 -2.28
C PHE A 640 27.21 -27.15 -3.57
N GLY A 641 28.11 -26.17 -3.70
CA GLY A 641 28.98 -25.99 -4.87
C GLY A 641 28.24 -25.60 -6.14
N LEU A 642 27.14 -24.84 -6.00
CA LEU A 642 26.28 -24.43 -7.12
C LEU A 642 26.87 -23.19 -7.79
N GLY A 643 26.87 -23.13 -9.13
CA GLY A 643 27.37 -21.98 -9.90
C GLY A 643 26.66 -20.67 -9.55
N GLU A 644 27.30 -19.53 -9.90
CA GLU A 644 26.75 -18.18 -9.66
C GLU A 644 25.40 -17.94 -10.36
#